data_AF-A0AA96KGL1-F1
#
_entry.id   AF-A0AA96KGL1-F1
#
_cell.length_a   1.000
_cell.length_b   1.000
_cell.length_c   1.000
_cell.angle_alpha   90.00
_cell.angle_beta   90.00
_cell.angle_gamma   90.00
#
_symmetry.space_group_name_H-M   'P 1'
#
loop_
_entity.id
_entity.type
_entity.pdbx_description
1 polymer ?
#
loop_
_entity_poly.entity_id
_entity_poly.type
_entity_poly.pdbx_seq_one_letter_code
_entity_poly.pdbx_strand_id
1 'polypeptide(L)'
;MKTLKNNLFFLCTLCASMIFSHAASASCVYTTTNDWGTGFDAQIVITNDTTTAVTSWSATWEYTGTAAINSAWNGVLSGSNPYTVQNTSWNGTIQPGQSVTVGLGGSGIAETPNTITGNLCSGGGSSSSSSSSSGSTSSGGLPTGISAQDIGNTVIAGSSSYANDVYTITAAGADIEGTADAFHYTYGTLTGDGELIAKIETVTEADTWTKVGLMLRTDLDANSQNAFMLLRPTQGSAFQHRNSKSSTTESTWQDTPYRNDNWVNPTPYRARYVTPSTWLRLIKNGDTVEAYSSDDGMCWNIRWRETISFPTGSIYAGVALTSHTTSQTSTATVSGLEINATVPTDVNASCARAQADNEVAPPTQWIVQPGIIGNETWNYTLVDPVATDMPVPCQVGSDRMRYTNDDPACPIDTNTHAWTNSGYGYTSNWVLNANGGFGVDTTVDGVNTQVNASDIWLRKEFTLTADQINSVMFWGKWTKATSIYINGVLATVTTDSPNAYHYLGLNANARAALVAGTNVLAVRVKCESCNVAADFGIGINSAFANYPRNIITSGSQWANLMDVYYQFTLEQAALGGAIAVQKDGLTVENQSFGYSDIGLTTAMPANAIMRLASVDKLITNAAIVKLINDDPSITKDSLVFGPTGILSHITAVPGWQKGNNVENITLEHLRTHSSGITGVGSDGQGWKDEVAFRFGIKPDQLTSEHLASVFYSFDTTSTPGTVASYNSNGYFLLRYVVEHVTGQSLNTYLATSMGATDIVVAAERLADRQTNEPDYQIIDRETRARWFELENYLALSASAPGLVSFFDNYAPRYEYHEDPNNPGVFKYFPYDGGIGGAMNGTRSGLGANPTTNYALGHIWNSDFPGSNRKDDLEAALNGVPVGNCKPTTDLTSSYRIRSAWTNEKDTYLNTETISGQAAGLKATSKDDQSEILGWHSAQWNFIQVIDNGQTYYIIQNRYQPGTALHLEDLVLNPTTGKLEASAYQTGWHSAQWILEDYGNYFKLRNRYFADRYIHIENGTPEATAINSGSHSARWYLCY
;
A
#
# COMPACT_ATOMS: atom_id res chain seq x y z
N MET A 1 47.62 27.95 24.10
CA MET A 1 48.66 28.04 25.16
C MET A 1 48.02 27.69 26.49
N LYS A 2 48.58 26.67 27.16
CA LYS A 2 48.67 26.42 28.62
C LYS A 2 47.46 26.75 29.52
N THR A 3 46.66 25.77 29.98
CA THR A 3 46.81 24.88 31.17
C THR A 3 46.56 25.48 32.57
N LEU A 4 45.83 24.68 33.38
CA LEU A 4 45.81 24.52 34.87
C LEU A 4 44.88 25.45 35.69
N LYS A 5 44.18 25.03 36.77
CA LYS A 5 43.85 23.74 37.41
C LYS A 5 42.89 24.00 38.59
N ASN A 6 41.95 23.08 38.80
CA ASN A 6 41.41 22.48 40.04
C ASN A 6 41.57 23.19 41.40
N ASN A 7 40.46 23.20 42.15
CA ASN A 7 40.41 22.73 43.54
C ASN A 7 39.09 21.98 43.80
N LEU A 8 39.18 20.99 44.69
CA LEU A 8 38.45 19.73 44.73
C LEU A 8 38.00 19.44 46.18
N PHE A 9 36.98 18.57 46.33
CA PHE A 9 36.51 17.83 47.53
C PHE A 9 35.52 18.53 48.52
N PHE A 10 34.46 17.92 49.08
CA PHE A 10 33.64 16.69 48.87
C PHE A 10 32.69 16.56 50.10
N LEU A 11 31.41 16.20 49.93
CA LEU A 11 30.74 15.01 50.53
C LEU A 11 29.21 14.98 50.27
N CYS A 12 28.79 13.93 49.54
CA CYS A 12 27.62 13.01 49.67
C CYS A 12 26.22 13.53 50.09
N THR A 13 25.09 13.08 49.51
CA THR A 13 24.77 11.66 49.18
C THR A 13 23.56 11.49 48.22
N LEU A 14 23.75 10.62 47.21
CA LEU A 14 22.84 9.68 46.51
C LEU A 14 21.47 10.10 45.93
N CYS A 15 21.37 10.13 44.60
CA CYS A 15 20.67 9.10 43.80
C CYS A 15 21.20 9.15 42.36
N ALA A 16 22.07 8.20 42.01
CA ALA A 16 22.77 8.16 40.73
C ALA A 16 22.09 7.17 39.77
N SER A 17 21.90 7.69 38.56
CA SER A 17 21.71 7.04 37.27
C SER A 17 22.18 5.58 37.19
N MET A 18 21.25 4.66 36.88
CA MET A 18 21.62 3.40 36.26
C MET A 18 21.96 3.69 34.79
N ILE A 19 23.25 3.85 34.52
CA ILE A 19 23.79 3.72 33.16
C ILE A 19 23.83 2.20 32.90
N PHE A 20 23.00 1.72 31.98
CA PHE A 20 23.23 0.41 31.38
C PHE A 20 24.53 0.48 30.58
N SER A 21 25.59 -0.13 31.11
CA SER A 21 26.74 -0.53 30.32
C SER A 21 26.29 -1.63 29.35
N HIS A 22 25.89 -1.25 28.14
CA HIS A 22 25.82 -2.20 27.03
C HIS A 22 27.25 -2.65 26.74
N ALA A 23 27.57 -3.90 27.08
CA ALA A 23 28.72 -4.56 26.49
C ALA A 23 28.44 -4.69 24.99
N ALA A 24 29.01 -3.77 24.20
CA ALA A 24 28.98 -3.83 22.75
C ALA A 24 29.67 -5.13 22.32
N SER A 25 28.89 -6.11 21.86
CA SER A 25 29.42 -7.29 21.16
C SER A 25 29.25 -7.04 19.67
N ALA A 26 30.35 -7.10 18.93
CA ALA A 26 30.37 -6.91 17.49
C ALA A 26 29.73 -8.11 16.76
N SER A 27 29.18 -7.86 15.56
CA SER A 27 28.58 -8.90 14.73
C SER A 27 29.59 -9.55 13.78
N CYS A 28 29.51 -10.87 13.65
CA CYS A 28 30.26 -11.65 12.69
C CYS A 28 29.29 -12.54 11.91
N VAL A 29 29.24 -12.38 10.58
CA VAL A 29 28.29 -13.09 9.70
C VAL A 29 29.05 -13.97 8.74
N TYR A 30 28.75 -15.27 8.73
CA TYR A 30 29.27 -16.22 7.75
C TYR A 30 28.26 -16.39 6.61
N THR A 31 28.72 -16.41 5.36
CA THR A 31 27.88 -16.62 4.18
C THR A 31 28.61 -17.52 3.19
N THR A 32 27.97 -18.60 2.73
CA THR A 32 28.45 -19.36 1.57
C THR A 32 28.15 -18.57 0.31
N THR A 33 29.20 -18.17 -0.43
CA THR A 33 29.08 -17.32 -1.62
C THR A 33 28.95 -18.14 -2.91
N ASN A 34 29.44 -19.38 -2.91
CA ASN A 34 29.32 -20.31 -4.04
C ASN A 34 29.46 -21.75 -3.53
N ASP A 35 28.65 -22.69 -4.03
CA ASP A 35 28.72 -24.12 -3.69
C ASP A 35 28.48 -24.97 -4.94
N TRP A 36 29.41 -25.88 -5.23
CA TRP A 36 29.34 -26.81 -6.36
C TRP A 36 29.35 -28.28 -5.90
N GLY A 37 28.96 -28.54 -4.65
CA GLY A 37 28.71 -29.87 -4.07
C GLY A 37 29.94 -30.67 -3.66
N THR A 38 31.11 -30.37 -4.21
CA THR A 38 32.41 -30.97 -3.81
C THR A 38 33.39 -29.96 -3.22
N GLY A 39 33.06 -28.67 -3.30
CA GLY A 39 33.76 -27.55 -2.67
C GLY A 39 32.91 -26.30 -2.72
N PHE A 40 33.36 -25.27 -2.01
CA PHE A 40 32.62 -24.03 -1.83
C PHE A 40 33.53 -22.84 -1.60
N ASP A 41 33.02 -21.66 -1.92
CA ASP A 41 33.56 -20.39 -1.43
C ASP A 41 32.61 -19.83 -0.38
N ALA A 42 33.16 -19.23 0.67
CA ALA A 42 32.42 -18.55 1.71
C ALA A 42 33.12 -17.27 2.15
N GLN A 43 32.43 -16.45 2.93
CA GLN A 43 33.00 -15.26 3.53
C GLN A 43 32.55 -15.08 4.97
N ILE A 44 33.39 -14.42 5.77
CA ILE A 44 33.04 -13.90 7.10
C ILE A 44 33.17 -12.38 7.05
N VAL A 45 32.08 -11.68 7.35
CA VAL A 45 32.05 -10.23 7.53
C VAL A 45 32.15 -9.93 9.02
N ILE A 46 33.17 -9.19 9.43
CA ILE A 46 33.39 -8.74 10.81
C ILE A 46 33.11 -7.24 10.88
N THR A 47 32.10 -6.83 11.64
CA THR A 47 31.70 -5.43 11.80
C THR A 47 32.08 -4.89 13.17
N ASN A 48 32.67 -3.70 13.22
CA ASN A 48 32.91 -3.02 14.50
C ASN A 48 31.68 -2.19 14.91
N ASP A 49 30.76 -2.82 15.61
CA ASP A 49 29.56 -2.18 16.17
C ASP A 49 29.85 -1.42 17.50
N THR A 50 31.11 -1.26 17.87
CA THR A 50 31.51 -0.49 19.07
C THR A 50 31.75 0.98 18.74
N THR A 51 31.78 1.83 19.76
CA THR A 51 32.03 3.28 19.61
C THR A 51 33.51 3.66 19.50
N THR A 52 34.42 2.67 19.53
CA THR A 52 35.88 2.88 19.46
C THR A 52 36.51 2.05 18.35
N ALA A 53 37.60 2.54 17.77
CA ALA A 53 38.34 1.76 16.77
C ALA A 53 38.92 0.48 17.42
N VAL A 54 38.67 -0.66 16.77
CA VAL A 54 39.28 -1.95 17.16
C VAL A 54 40.58 -2.10 16.39
N THR A 55 41.65 -2.56 17.03
CA THR A 55 43.01 -2.66 16.45
C THR A 55 43.43 -4.07 16.05
N SER A 56 42.62 -5.08 16.40
CA SER A 56 42.84 -6.48 16.02
C SER A 56 41.51 -7.23 16.02
N TRP A 57 41.32 -8.19 15.12
CA TRP A 57 40.12 -9.03 15.09
C TRP A 57 40.46 -10.50 14.79
N SER A 58 39.61 -11.39 15.27
CA SER A 58 39.67 -12.83 15.04
C SER A 58 38.26 -13.40 14.96
N ALA A 59 38.03 -14.37 14.08
CA ALA A 59 36.83 -15.19 14.03
C ALA A 59 37.21 -16.67 14.08
N THR A 60 36.55 -17.42 14.95
CA THR A 60 36.78 -18.83 15.24
C THR A 60 35.46 -19.58 15.14
N TRP A 61 35.42 -20.65 14.35
CA TRP A 61 34.21 -21.43 14.13
C TRP A 61 34.57 -22.91 13.96
N GLU A 62 33.57 -23.76 14.10
CA GLU A 62 33.69 -25.19 13.82
C GLU A 62 32.60 -25.66 12.87
N TYR A 63 32.94 -26.63 12.03
CA TYR A 63 31.97 -27.39 11.25
C TYR A 63 31.67 -28.71 11.95
N THR A 64 30.41 -29.12 11.89
CA THR A 64 29.91 -30.37 12.45
C THR A 64 29.76 -31.46 11.39
N GLY A 65 29.72 -31.07 10.11
CA GLY A 65 29.65 -31.93 8.93
C GLY A 65 31.01 -32.20 8.27
N THR A 66 30.99 -32.41 6.95
CA THR A 66 32.17 -32.82 6.15
C THR A 66 32.92 -31.65 5.52
N ALA A 67 32.46 -30.41 5.73
CA ALA A 67 33.09 -29.20 5.23
C ALA A 67 34.50 -29.02 5.82
N ALA A 68 35.47 -28.69 4.98
CA ALA A 68 36.83 -28.34 5.40
C ALA A 68 37.33 -27.09 4.69
N ILE A 69 38.02 -26.20 5.42
CA ILE A 69 38.62 -24.99 4.83
C ILE A 69 40.04 -25.30 4.39
N ASN A 70 40.31 -25.00 3.11
CA ASN A 70 41.60 -25.22 2.48
C ASN A 70 42.41 -23.92 2.35
N SER A 71 41.73 -22.78 2.28
CA SER A 71 42.38 -21.48 2.09
C SER A 71 41.53 -20.33 2.63
N ALA A 72 42.18 -19.20 2.90
CA ALA A 72 41.52 -17.93 3.18
C ALA A 72 42.28 -16.77 2.51
N TRP A 73 41.58 -15.68 2.19
CA TRP A 73 42.17 -14.41 1.74
C TRP A 73 41.62 -13.26 2.58
N ASN A 74 42.38 -12.16 2.64
CA ASN A 74 42.15 -11.03 3.55
C ASN A 74 42.18 -11.40 5.05
N GLY A 75 42.71 -12.57 5.39
CA GLY A 75 42.88 -13.05 6.77
C GLY A 75 43.94 -14.16 6.84
N VAL A 76 44.49 -14.38 8.03
CA VAL A 76 45.45 -15.47 8.30
C VAL A 76 44.69 -16.62 8.93
N LEU A 77 44.50 -17.70 8.17
CA LEU A 77 43.82 -18.92 8.63
C LEU A 77 44.76 -19.81 9.46
N SER A 78 44.23 -20.38 10.53
CA SER A 78 44.87 -21.37 11.39
C SER A 78 43.85 -22.38 11.91
N GLY A 79 44.34 -23.52 12.42
CA GLY A 79 43.49 -24.61 12.90
C GLY A 79 43.07 -25.59 11.81
N SER A 80 42.45 -26.68 12.25
CA SER A 80 41.96 -27.77 11.40
C SER A 80 40.64 -28.28 11.97
N ASN A 81 39.65 -27.38 12.05
CA ASN A 81 38.36 -27.52 12.73
C ASN A 81 38.47 -27.79 14.26
N PRO A 82 38.28 -26.78 15.15
CA PRO A 82 37.84 -25.42 14.85
C PRO A 82 38.87 -24.63 14.03
N TYR A 83 38.37 -23.85 13.07
CA TYR A 83 39.14 -22.91 12.28
C TYR A 83 39.19 -21.57 12.99
N THR A 84 40.30 -20.84 12.85
CA THR A 84 40.44 -19.47 13.32
C THR A 84 41.08 -18.63 12.24
N VAL A 85 40.45 -17.52 11.88
CA VAL A 85 41.00 -16.51 10.98
C VAL A 85 41.24 -15.20 11.74
N GLN A 86 42.42 -14.61 11.56
CA GLN A 86 42.82 -13.36 12.21
C GLN A 86 43.22 -12.30 11.19
N ASN A 87 43.25 -11.04 11.64
CA ASN A 87 43.65 -9.93 10.80
C ASN A 87 45.06 -10.07 10.20
N THR A 88 45.21 -9.60 8.97
CA THR A 88 46.52 -9.34 8.38
C THR A 88 47.08 -8.01 8.90
N SER A 89 48.33 -7.68 8.54
CA SER A 89 48.99 -6.45 9.01
C SER A 89 48.32 -5.15 8.54
N TRP A 90 47.52 -5.18 7.48
CA TRP A 90 46.92 -3.98 6.87
C TRP A 90 45.42 -3.80 7.14
N ASN A 91 44.72 -4.82 7.64
CA ASN A 91 43.27 -4.74 7.95
C ASN A 91 42.91 -4.98 9.41
N GLY A 92 43.86 -4.92 10.33
CA GLY A 92 43.59 -5.08 11.77
C GLY A 92 42.77 -3.96 12.40
N THR A 93 42.84 -2.75 11.85
CA THR A 93 42.08 -1.60 12.37
C THR A 93 40.72 -1.45 11.69
N ILE A 94 39.64 -1.56 12.46
CA ILE A 94 38.25 -1.34 12.01
C ILE A 94 37.68 -0.15 12.78
N GLN A 95 37.26 0.91 12.08
CA GLN A 95 36.61 2.08 12.71
C GLN A 95 35.17 1.75 13.14
N PRO A 96 34.56 2.51 14.09
CA PRO A 96 33.15 2.36 14.43
C PRO A 96 32.25 2.36 13.19
N GLY A 97 31.35 1.36 13.07
CA GLY A 97 30.42 1.21 11.95
C GLY A 97 31.06 0.78 10.62
N GLN A 98 32.32 0.34 10.62
CA GLN A 98 32.98 -0.24 9.45
C GLN A 98 33.09 -1.76 9.58
N SER A 99 33.27 -2.44 8.46
CA SER A 99 33.42 -3.89 8.39
C SER A 99 34.64 -4.31 7.58
N VAL A 100 35.13 -5.51 7.84
CA VAL A 100 36.13 -6.19 7.03
C VAL A 100 35.60 -7.55 6.60
N THR A 101 35.91 -7.95 5.38
CA THR A 101 35.46 -9.23 4.82
C THR A 101 36.66 -10.15 4.56
N VAL A 102 36.58 -11.34 5.13
CA VAL A 102 37.50 -12.45 4.89
C VAL A 102 36.82 -13.44 3.98
N GLY A 103 37.47 -13.86 2.91
CA GLY A 103 36.97 -14.95 2.08
C GLY A 103 37.67 -16.27 2.39
N LEU A 104 36.97 -17.37 2.14
CA LEU A 104 37.30 -18.73 2.51
C LEU A 104 37.06 -19.64 1.31
N GLY A 105 38.01 -20.52 1.01
CA GLY A 105 37.85 -21.59 0.02
C GLY A 105 37.88 -22.95 0.71
N GLY A 106 36.82 -23.74 0.53
CA GLY A 106 36.61 -25.02 1.20
C GLY A 106 36.30 -26.19 0.27
N SER A 107 36.40 -27.40 0.82
CA SER A 107 36.06 -28.68 0.18
C SER A 107 35.00 -29.41 0.99
N GLY A 108 34.24 -30.29 0.34
CA GLY A 108 33.08 -30.93 0.94
C GLY A 108 31.79 -30.17 0.64
N ILE A 109 30.69 -30.60 1.26
CA ILE A 109 29.38 -29.93 1.13
C ILE A 109 29.41 -28.69 2.01
N ALA A 110 29.02 -27.53 1.49
CA ALA A 110 29.06 -26.29 2.24
C ALA A 110 28.18 -26.37 3.51
N GLU A 111 28.70 -25.88 4.63
CA GLU A 111 28.01 -25.82 5.90
C GLU A 111 28.07 -24.39 6.45
N THR A 112 27.01 -23.97 7.15
CA THR A 112 27.03 -22.71 7.91
C THR A 112 27.38 -23.03 9.37
N PRO A 113 28.45 -22.47 9.95
CA PRO A 113 28.84 -22.78 11.32
C PRO A 113 27.78 -22.32 12.33
N ASN A 114 27.47 -23.16 13.32
CA ASN A 114 26.48 -22.86 14.37
C ASN A 114 26.89 -21.68 15.26
N THR A 115 28.19 -21.42 15.42
CA THR A 115 28.69 -20.31 16.23
C THR A 115 30.00 -19.79 15.67
N ILE A 116 30.11 -18.46 15.60
CA ILE A 116 31.37 -17.76 15.34
C ILE A 116 31.77 -17.02 16.61
N THR A 117 32.89 -17.43 17.19
CA THR A 117 33.50 -16.84 18.38
C THR A 117 34.74 -16.03 18.02
N GLY A 118 35.23 -15.17 18.90
CA GLY A 118 36.36 -14.30 18.60
C GLY A 118 36.43 -13.08 19.51
N ASN A 119 37.50 -12.30 19.40
CA ASN A 119 37.66 -11.07 20.18
C ASN A 119 36.65 -9.97 19.83
N LEU A 120 36.01 -10.04 18.65
CA LEU A 120 34.85 -9.24 18.27
C LEU A 120 33.57 -10.06 18.10
N CYS A 121 33.67 -11.36 17.86
CA CYS A 121 32.53 -12.25 17.68
C CYS A 121 32.17 -12.91 19.04
N SER A 122 31.26 -12.34 19.84
CA SER A 122 30.82 -13.01 21.08
C SER A 122 29.30 -13.02 21.23
N GLY A 123 28.71 -14.22 21.17
CA GLY A 123 27.35 -14.51 21.63
C GLY A 123 27.26 -14.56 23.17
N GLY A 124 26.09 -14.21 23.70
CA GLY A 124 25.81 -14.12 25.13
C GLY A 124 25.89 -15.46 25.91
N GLY A 125 26.23 -15.33 27.19
CA GLY A 125 26.48 -16.33 28.26
C GLY A 125 25.88 -17.74 28.15
N SER A 126 26.61 -18.77 28.60
CA SER A 126 26.69 -19.11 30.03
C SER A 126 27.94 -19.89 30.45
N SER A 127 28.19 -19.87 31.77
CA SER A 127 29.36 -20.27 32.56
C SER A 127 29.70 -21.78 32.66
N SER A 128 31.01 -22.02 32.80
CA SER A 128 31.80 -23.22 33.24
C SER A 128 31.14 -24.17 34.26
N SER A 129 31.45 -25.49 34.36
CA SER A 129 32.76 -26.17 34.36
C SER A 129 32.69 -27.71 34.26
N SER A 130 33.59 -28.29 33.45
CA SER A 130 34.33 -29.59 33.55
C SER A 130 33.72 -30.84 34.22
N SER A 131 33.65 -31.97 33.49
CA SER A 131 34.60 -33.10 33.64
C SER A 131 34.35 -34.22 32.61
N SER A 132 35.44 -34.86 32.21
CA SER A 132 35.61 -35.87 31.16
C SER A 132 35.10 -37.28 31.52
N SER A 133 34.51 -37.99 30.56
CA SER A 133 34.79 -39.43 30.35
C SER A 133 34.36 -39.93 28.97
N SER A 134 35.26 -40.69 28.36
CA SER A 134 35.23 -41.28 27.03
C SER A 134 34.24 -42.44 26.85
N GLY A 135 33.88 -42.70 25.58
CA GLY A 135 33.22 -43.93 25.08
C GLY A 135 31.71 -43.73 24.90
N SER A 136 31.06 -44.06 23.78
CA SER A 136 31.37 -44.98 22.70
C SER A 136 30.40 -44.72 21.53
N THR A 137 30.79 -45.10 20.33
CA THR A 137 29.95 -45.17 19.12
C THR A 137 28.60 -45.89 19.34
N SER A 138 27.49 -45.25 19.00
CA SER A 138 26.23 -45.93 18.65
C SER A 138 25.38 -45.12 17.66
N SER A 139 24.71 -45.84 16.77
CA SER A 139 23.74 -45.40 15.75
C SER A 139 22.67 -44.43 16.24
N GLY A 140 22.17 -43.58 15.32
CA GLY A 140 21.23 -42.48 15.55
C GLY A 140 19.97 -42.83 16.34
N GLY A 141 19.86 -42.23 17.53
CA GLY A 141 18.62 -42.14 18.32
C GLY A 141 17.92 -40.81 18.07
N LEU A 142 16.63 -40.74 18.40
CA LEU A 142 15.85 -39.49 18.37
C LEU A 142 16.35 -38.51 19.45
N PRO A 143 16.14 -37.19 19.27
CA PRO A 143 16.48 -36.20 20.28
C PRO A 143 15.80 -36.46 21.62
N THR A 144 16.42 -35.98 22.71
CA THR A 144 15.87 -36.15 24.07
C THR A 144 14.49 -35.52 24.17
N GLY A 145 13.53 -36.24 24.75
CA GLY A 145 12.14 -35.78 24.87
C GLY A 145 11.26 -36.09 23.66
N ILE A 146 11.82 -36.64 22.59
CA ILE A 146 11.09 -37.12 21.42
C ILE A 146 11.06 -38.65 21.41
N SER A 147 9.87 -39.21 21.22
CA SER A 147 9.60 -40.63 21.07
C SER A 147 8.94 -40.89 19.72
N ALA A 148 8.91 -42.15 19.28
CA ALA A 148 8.17 -42.52 18.08
C ALA A 148 7.52 -43.89 18.21
N GLN A 149 6.32 -44.06 17.65
CA GLN A 149 5.64 -45.35 17.59
C GLN A 149 4.56 -45.37 16.50
N ASP A 150 4.16 -46.57 16.11
CA ASP A 150 2.94 -46.77 15.33
C ASP A 150 1.69 -46.62 16.20
N ILE A 151 0.67 -45.99 15.63
CA ILE A 151 -0.67 -45.86 16.21
C ILE A 151 -1.62 -46.71 15.37
N GLY A 152 -2.45 -47.51 16.04
CA GLY A 152 -3.41 -48.40 15.38
C GLY A 152 -2.77 -49.60 14.69
N ASN A 153 -3.45 -50.16 13.68
CA ASN A 153 -3.00 -51.36 12.98
C ASN A 153 -2.17 -51.01 11.74
N THR A 154 -0.85 -50.93 11.91
CA THR A 154 0.14 -50.79 10.83
C THR A 154 0.71 -52.17 10.49
N VAL A 155 0.43 -52.68 9.28
CA VAL A 155 0.92 -54.01 8.86
C VAL A 155 2.43 -54.00 8.62
N ILE A 156 2.96 -52.86 8.16
CA ILE A 156 4.40 -52.61 8.02
C ILE A 156 4.77 -51.62 9.12
N ALA A 157 5.74 -51.99 9.96
CA ALA A 157 6.19 -51.15 11.06
C ALA A 157 6.82 -49.86 10.52
N GLY A 158 6.41 -48.72 11.09
CA GLY A 158 7.04 -47.44 10.82
C GLY A 158 8.37 -47.26 11.57
N SER A 159 9.15 -46.26 11.17
CA SER A 159 10.42 -45.93 11.81
C SER A 159 10.71 -44.44 11.75
N SER A 160 11.39 -43.93 12.77
CA SER A 160 11.88 -42.55 12.82
C SER A 160 13.35 -42.52 13.18
N SER A 161 14.12 -41.73 12.45
CA SER A 161 15.54 -41.49 12.71
C SER A 161 15.84 -39.99 12.63
N TYR A 162 16.89 -39.55 13.32
CA TYR A 162 17.29 -38.15 13.34
C TYR A 162 18.79 -38.05 13.05
N ALA A 163 19.15 -37.23 12.08
CA ALA A 163 20.52 -36.90 11.74
C ALA A 163 20.55 -35.53 11.04
N ASN A 164 21.57 -34.72 11.33
CA ASN A 164 21.78 -33.41 10.70
C ASN A 164 20.54 -32.50 10.76
N ASP A 165 19.90 -32.44 11.93
CA ASP A 165 18.68 -31.65 12.17
C ASP A 165 17.47 -31.96 11.30
N VAL A 166 17.46 -33.17 10.73
CA VAL A 166 16.36 -33.71 9.92
C VAL A 166 15.87 -35.03 10.51
N TYR A 167 14.58 -35.12 10.75
CA TYR A 167 13.86 -36.36 10.99
C TYR A 167 13.58 -37.06 9.66
N THR A 168 13.95 -38.33 9.55
CA THR A 168 13.48 -39.21 8.47
C THR A 168 12.46 -40.16 9.06
N ILE A 169 11.21 -40.03 8.61
CA ILE A 169 10.06 -40.76 9.11
C ILE A 169 9.52 -41.63 7.99
N THR A 170 9.43 -42.94 8.22
CA THR A 170 8.84 -43.90 7.29
C THR A 170 7.62 -44.52 7.94
N ALA A 171 6.49 -44.57 7.24
CA ALA A 171 5.24 -45.09 7.79
C ALA A 171 4.41 -45.84 6.75
N ALA A 172 3.73 -46.90 7.20
CA ALA A 172 2.53 -47.41 6.55
C ALA A 172 1.31 -47.10 7.42
N GLY A 173 0.09 -47.30 6.90
CA GLY A 173 -1.11 -47.06 7.69
C GLY A 173 -2.37 -47.03 6.83
N ALA A 174 -3.50 -47.48 7.38
CA ALA A 174 -4.76 -47.49 6.64
C ALA A 174 -5.26 -46.06 6.37
N ASP A 175 -5.42 -45.25 7.40
CA ASP A 175 -5.65 -43.80 7.29
C ASP A 175 -5.65 -43.12 8.68
N ILE A 176 -5.63 -41.78 8.71
CA ILE A 176 -6.05 -40.93 9.85
C ILE A 176 -7.45 -40.39 9.51
N GLU A 177 -8.47 -41.23 9.70
CA GLU A 177 -9.87 -40.90 9.41
C GLU A 177 -10.84 -41.77 10.23
N GLY A 178 -12.14 -41.48 10.17
CA GLY A 178 -13.17 -42.28 10.85
C GLY A 178 -13.01 -42.26 12.38
N THR A 179 -13.18 -43.42 13.02
CA THR A 179 -13.13 -43.54 14.50
C THR A 179 -11.82 -44.14 15.02
N ALA A 180 -10.90 -44.54 14.15
CA ALA A 180 -9.62 -45.13 14.52
C ALA A 180 -8.53 -44.83 13.48
N ASP A 181 -7.41 -44.27 13.96
CA ASP A 181 -6.25 -43.88 13.17
C ASP A 181 -5.27 -45.06 13.01
N ALA A 182 -4.58 -45.11 11.87
CA ALA A 182 -3.49 -46.05 11.57
C ALA A 182 -2.33 -45.32 10.86
N PHE A 183 -1.24 -45.03 11.59
CA PHE A 183 -0.12 -44.18 11.11
C PHE A 183 1.13 -44.32 12.00
N HIS A 184 2.25 -43.69 11.63
CA HIS A 184 3.45 -43.55 12.49
C HIS A 184 3.55 -42.15 13.09
N TYR A 185 3.80 -42.05 14.39
CA TYR A 185 3.85 -40.78 15.11
C TYR A 185 5.22 -40.55 15.74
N THR A 186 5.85 -39.41 15.44
CA THR A 186 7.07 -38.90 16.07
C THR A 186 6.72 -37.71 16.95
N TYR A 187 6.87 -37.82 18.27
CA TYR A 187 6.19 -36.92 19.20
C TYR A 187 6.95 -36.63 20.49
N GLY A 188 6.68 -35.46 21.06
CA GLY A 188 6.94 -35.12 22.44
C GLY A 188 5.65 -34.81 23.19
N THR A 189 5.75 -34.07 24.30
CA THR A 189 4.59 -33.65 25.10
C THR A 189 4.47 -32.13 25.15
N LEU A 190 3.26 -31.61 25.06
CA LEU A 190 2.91 -30.20 25.27
C LEU A 190 2.01 -30.08 26.50
N THR A 191 2.33 -29.17 27.43
CA THR A 191 1.52 -28.92 28.63
C THR A 191 0.95 -27.52 28.59
N GLY A 192 -0.37 -27.39 28.70
CA GLY A 192 -1.06 -26.10 28.64
C GLY A 192 -1.17 -25.58 27.21
N ASP A 193 -0.95 -24.28 27.05
CA ASP A 193 -0.98 -23.60 25.76
C ASP A 193 0.41 -23.56 25.14
N GLY A 194 0.46 -23.46 23.82
CA GLY A 194 1.73 -23.44 23.12
C GLY A 194 1.61 -23.75 21.65
N GLU A 195 2.74 -24.14 21.09
CA GLU A 195 2.99 -24.09 19.68
C GLU A 195 3.77 -25.31 19.21
N LEU A 196 3.39 -25.81 18.05
CA LEU A 196 4.07 -26.86 17.32
C LEU A 196 4.43 -26.32 15.94
N ILE A 197 5.71 -26.33 15.58
CA ILE A 197 6.21 -25.87 14.27
C ILE A 197 7.07 -26.97 13.66
N ALA A 198 6.99 -27.19 12.35
CA ALA A 198 7.99 -27.96 11.61
C ALA A 198 7.95 -27.65 10.12
N LYS A 199 9.06 -27.88 9.42
CA LYS A 199 9.12 -27.84 7.96
C LYS A 199 9.11 -29.24 7.37
N ILE A 200 8.10 -29.54 6.57
CA ILE A 200 8.03 -30.77 5.79
C ILE A 200 8.88 -30.57 4.54
N GLU A 201 10.09 -31.14 4.51
CA GLU A 201 11.05 -30.96 3.42
C GLU A 201 10.68 -31.81 2.20
N THR A 202 10.45 -33.10 2.41
CA THR A 202 10.03 -34.02 1.35
C THR A 202 9.02 -35.04 1.88
N VAL A 203 8.23 -35.60 0.99
CA VAL A 203 7.36 -36.74 1.26
C VAL A 203 7.18 -37.56 0.00
N THR A 204 7.39 -38.88 0.07
CA THR A 204 7.15 -39.79 -1.06
C THR A 204 5.68 -40.19 -1.06
N GLU A 205 4.97 -39.93 -2.15
CA GLU A 205 3.56 -40.29 -2.26
C GLU A 205 3.40 -41.79 -2.59
N ALA A 206 2.79 -42.55 -1.67
CA ALA A 206 2.46 -43.97 -1.89
C ALA A 206 1.03 -44.14 -2.43
N ASP A 207 0.14 -43.24 -2.03
CA ASP A 207 -1.24 -43.08 -2.47
C ASP A 207 -1.59 -41.59 -2.49
N THR A 208 -2.54 -41.15 -3.33
CA THR A 208 -2.99 -39.75 -3.40
C THR A 208 -3.50 -39.18 -2.06
N TRP A 209 -3.84 -40.06 -1.11
CA TRP A 209 -4.25 -39.71 0.25
C TRP A 209 -3.15 -39.89 1.30
N THR A 210 -1.89 -40.04 0.88
CA THR A 210 -0.72 -39.96 1.78
C THR A 210 -0.78 -38.66 2.58
N LYS A 211 -0.74 -38.73 3.91
CA LYS A 211 -0.85 -37.56 4.80
C LYS A 211 0.39 -37.47 5.68
N VAL A 212 1.01 -36.28 5.71
CA VAL A 212 2.08 -35.92 6.64
C VAL A 212 1.78 -34.59 7.29
N GLY A 213 2.06 -34.41 8.58
CA GLY A 213 1.93 -33.08 9.18
C GLY A 213 1.99 -33.05 10.69
N LEU A 214 1.56 -31.94 11.26
CA LEU A 214 1.63 -31.66 12.69
C LEU A 214 0.34 -32.07 13.38
N MET A 215 0.44 -32.88 14.42
CA MET A 215 -0.69 -33.39 15.17
C MET A 215 -0.56 -33.12 16.68
N LEU A 216 -1.65 -32.63 17.26
CA LEU A 216 -1.94 -32.64 18.71
C LEU A 216 -2.89 -33.80 19.01
N ARG A 217 -2.65 -34.58 20.06
CA ARG A 217 -3.53 -35.69 20.46
C ARG A 217 -3.49 -35.97 21.97
N THR A 218 -4.62 -36.39 22.53
CA THR A 218 -4.77 -36.53 24.00
C THR A 218 -4.07 -37.76 24.57
N ASP A 219 -4.05 -38.84 23.82
CA ASP A 219 -3.45 -40.11 24.21
C ASP A 219 -2.87 -40.83 23.00
N LEU A 220 -2.32 -42.02 23.18
CA LEU A 220 -1.67 -42.80 22.12
C LEU A 220 -2.56 -43.93 21.55
N ASP A 221 -3.86 -43.91 21.86
CA ASP A 221 -4.81 -44.90 21.34
C ASP A 221 -5.27 -44.54 19.92
N ALA A 222 -5.64 -45.53 19.11
CA ALA A 222 -6.09 -45.29 17.73
C ALA A 222 -7.31 -44.34 17.63
N ASN A 223 -8.15 -44.27 18.66
CA ASN A 223 -9.39 -43.49 18.67
C ASN A 223 -9.26 -42.10 19.34
N SER A 224 -8.03 -41.60 19.52
CA SER A 224 -7.74 -40.38 20.31
C SER A 224 -8.43 -39.12 19.79
N GLN A 225 -8.81 -38.22 20.70
CA GLN A 225 -9.15 -36.83 20.34
C GLN A 225 -7.89 -36.16 19.77
N ASN A 226 -8.00 -35.48 18.63
CA ASN A 226 -6.84 -34.92 17.93
C ASN A 226 -7.16 -33.66 17.13
N ALA A 227 -6.10 -32.93 16.78
CA ALA A 227 -6.08 -31.85 15.80
C ALA A 227 -4.87 -32.04 14.90
N PHE A 228 -5.05 -32.01 13.58
CA PHE A 228 -4.05 -32.41 12.62
C PHE A 228 -4.00 -31.43 11.44
N MET A 229 -2.93 -30.63 11.40
CA MET A 229 -2.57 -29.82 10.23
C MET A 229 -1.72 -30.66 9.31
N LEU A 230 -2.23 -31.00 8.12
CA LEU A 230 -1.64 -31.98 7.24
C LEU A 230 -1.31 -31.43 5.86
N LEU A 231 -0.41 -32.13 5.17
CA LEU A 231 -0.09 -32.02 3.75
C LEU A 231 -0.35 -33.35 3.06
N ARG A 232 -0.89 -33.27 1.86
CA ARG A 232 -0.93 -34.34 0.87
C ARG A 232 -0.03 -33.95 -0.31
N PRO A 233 0.94 -34.77 -0.72
CA PRO A 233 1.99 -34.38 -1.66
C PRO A 233 1.47 -33.75 -2.96
N THR A 234 0.35 -34.24 -3.49
CA THR A 234 -0.26 -33.73 -4.74
C THR A 234 -1.56 -32.95 -4.54
N GLN A 235 -2.04 -32.80 -3.30
CA GLN A 235 -3.37 -32.25 -3.01
C GLN A 235 -3.35 -31.12 -1.97
N GLY A 236 -2.17 -30.65 -1.57
CA GLY A 236 -1.98 -29.48 -0.71
C GLY A 236 -2.30 -29.72 0.77
N SER A 237 -2.51 -28.63 1.50
CA SER A 237 -2.71 -28.65 2.96
C SER A 237 -4.17 -28.73 3.38
N ALA A 238 -4.47 -29.42 4.48
CA ALA A 238 -5.80 -29.43 5.10
C ALA A 238 -5.73 -29.49 6.62
N PHE A 239 -6.86 -29.27 7.27
CA PHE A 239 -7.03 -29.51 8.70
C PHE A 239 -8.02 -30.66 8.91
N GLN A 240 -7.62 -31.62 9.73
CA GLN A 240 -8.46 -32.70 10.21
C GLN A 240 -8.48 -32.68 11.74
N HIS A 241 -9.60 -33.06 12.33
CA HIS A 241 -9.68 -33.15 13.78
C HIS A 241 -10.71 -34.19 14.23
N ARG A 242 -10.55 -34.63 15.48
CA ARG A 242 -11.52 -35.45 16.19
C ARG A 242 -11.86 -34.75 17.50
N ASN A 243 -13.08 -34.21 17.61
CA ASN A 243 -13.52 -33.39 18.75
C ASN A 243 -13.64 -34.16 20.07
N SER A 244 -13.79 -35.48 20.04
CA SER A 244 -13.85 -36.30 21.25
C SER A 244 -13.35 -37.72 20.97
N LYS A 245 -12.83 -38.41 21.99
CA LYS A 245 -12.34 -39.79 21.82
C LYS A 245 -13.43 -40.68 21.20
N SER A 246 -13.07 -41.43 20.17
CA SER A 246 -13.95 -42.29 19.36
C SER A 246 -15.01 -41.59 18.49
N SER A 247 -15.04 -40.25 18.41
CA SER A 247 -15.90 -39.58 17.43
C SER A 247 -15.36 -39.76 16.01
N THR A 248 -16.21 -39.55 15.01
CA THR A 248 -15.77 -39.53 13.60
C THR A 248 -14.84 -38.34 13.36
N THR A 249 -13.76 -38.55 12.60
CA THR A 249 -12.88 -37.47 12.12
C THR A 249 -13.65 -36.52 11.21
N GLU A 250 -13.50 -35.23 11.44
CA GLU A 250 -13.99 -34.15 10.59
C GLU A 250 -12.82 -33.55 9.80
N SER A 251 -13.09 -33.13 8.57
CA SER A 251 -12.06 -32.65 7.64
C SER A 251 -12.55 -31.44 6.86
N THR A 252 -11.67 -30.47 6.63
CA THR A 252 -12.00 -29.20 5.96
C THR A 252 -11.81 -29.26 4.43
N TRP A 253 -12.00 -30.42 3.80
CA TRP A 253 -11.70 -30.61 2.38
C TRP A 253 -12.51 -29.65 1.50
N GLN A 254 -11.83 -28.80 0.73
CA GLN A 254 -12.44 -28.17 -0.45
C GLN A 254 -12.23 -29.08 -1.66
N ASP A 255 -12.99 -30.17 -1.73
CA ASP A 255 -13.09 -30.98 -2.94
C ASP A 255 -13.94 -30.24 -3.99
N THR A 256 -13.33 -29.32 -4.76
CA THR A 256 -13.68 -29.08 -6.17
C THR A 256 -12.57 -28.29 -6.88
N PRO A 257 -11.86 -28.88 -7.86
CA PRO A 257 -11.27 -28.07 -8.92
C PRO A 257 -12.43 -27.58 -9.78
N TYR A 258 -12.97 -26.40 -9.47
CA TYR A 258 -14.00 -25.79 -10.29
C TYR A 258 -13.38 -25.37 -11.63
N ARG A 259 -13.41 -26.31 -12.59
CA ARG A 259 -13.60 -25.97 -13.99
C ARG A 259 -15.01 -25.39 -14.10
N ASN A 260 -15.12 -24.07 -14.11
CA ASN A 260 -16.11 -23.46 -14.99
C ASN A 260 -15.43 -22.36 -15.82
N ASP A 261 -15.55 -22.57 -17.11
CA ASP A 261 -15.69 -21.51 -18.08
C ASP A 261 -16.65 -20.42 -17.59
N ASN A 262 -16.32 -19.19 -17.97
CA ASN A 262 -17.06 -17.94 -17.79
C ASN A 262 -16.98 -17.28 -16.41
N TRP A 263 -16.22 -16.18 -16.41
CA TRP A 263 -16.32 -15.03 -15.53
C TRP A 263 -17.74 -14.78 -14.99
N VAL A 264 -18.04 -15.27 -13.79
CA VAL A 264 -18.82 -14.57 -12.75
C VAL A 264 -18.39 -15.12 -11.40
N ASN A 265 -18.02 -14.22 -10.49
CA ASN A 265 -17.64 -14.41 -9.09
C ASN A 265 -18.52 -15.47 -8.37
N PRO A 266 -17.91 -16.50 -7.74
CA PRO A 266 -18.18 -16.66 -6.32
C PRO A 266 -16.90 -16.95 -5.52
N THR A 267 -16.73 -16.21 -4.43
CA THR A 267 -15.88 -16.58 -3.29
C THR A 267 -16.21 -18.00 -2.83
N PRO A 268 -15.21 -18.89 -2.63
CA PRO A 268 -14.65 -19.05 -1.29
C PRO A 268 -13.13 -19.31 -1.27
N TYR A 269 -12.55 -19.23 -0.06
CA TYR A 269 -11.18 -19.48 0.38
C TYR A 269 -10.46 -20.66 -0.32
N ARG A 270 -9.98 -20.51 -1.56
CA ARG A 270 -9.44 -21.64 -2.36
C ARG A 270 -8.25 -22.33 -1.66
N ALA A 271 -8.36 -23.64 -1.50
CA ALA A 271 -7.29 -24.54 -1.08
C ALA A 271 -6.01 -24.25 -1.87
N ARG A 272 -4.96 -23.78 -1.18
CA ARG A 272 -3.66 -23.50 -1.80
C ARG A 272 -2.95 -24.83 -2.08
N TYR A 273 -2.46 -24.99 -3.31
CA TYR A 273 -1.55 -26.07 -3.67
C TYR A 273 -0.23 -25.82 -2.95
N VAL A 274 0.11 -26.72 -2.03
CA VAL A 274 1.33 -26.66 -1.23
C VAL A 274 2.24 -27.77 -1.74
N THR A 275 3.42 -27.41 -2.26
CA THR A 275 4.45 -28.37 -2.71
C THR A 275 5.30 -28.85 -1.53
N PRO A 276 6.05 -29.96 -1.64
CA PRO A 276 7.02 -30.34 -0.61
C PRO A 276 8.09 -29.25 -0.40
N SER A 277 8.51 -29.04 0.85
CA SER A 277 9.25 -27.87 1.39
C SER A 277 8.35 -26.74 1.90
N THR A 278 7.46 -27.08 2.83
CA THR A 278 6.53 -26.14 3.49
C THR A 278 6.58 -26.26 5.01
N TRP A 279 6.56 -25.12 5.66
CA TRP A 279 6.40 -24.99 7.09
C TRP A 279 4.93 -25.15 7.49
N LEU A 280 4.70 -25.95 8.52
CA LEU A 280 3.41 -26.13 9.18
C LEU A 280 3.52 -25.60 10.60
N ARG A 281 2.40 -25.10 11.13
CA ARG A 281 2.31 -24.64 12.51
C ARG A 281 0.93 -24.90 13.09
N LEU A 282 0.89 -25.32 14.36
CA LEU A 282 -0.32 -25.44 15.17
C LEU A 282 -0.12 -24.64 16.45
N ILE A 283 -1.04 -23.72 16.72
CA ILE A 283 -1.08 -22.94 17.96
C ILE A 283 -2.30 -23.43 18.75
N LYS A 284 -2.07 -23.82 20.01
CA LYS A 284 -3.13 -24.11 20.98
C LYS A 284 -3.16 -23.01 22.02
N ASN A 285 -4.29 -22.31 22.13
CA ASN A 285 -4.54 -21.25 23.10
C ASN A 285 -5.90 -21.46 23.76
N GLY A 286 -5.92 -21.91 25.01
CA GLY A 286 -7.13 -22.44 25.65
C GLY A 286 -7.71 -23.61 24.84
N ASP A 287 -9.00 -23.51 24.53
CA ASP A 287 -9.72 -24.49 23.69
C ASP A 287 -9.61 -24.16 22.19
N THR A 288 -8.90 -23.09 21.80
CA THR A 288 -8.75 -22.71 20.39
C THR A 288 -7.49 -23.35 19.82
N VAL A 289 -7.63 -24.04 18.69
CA VAL A 289 -6.51 -24.51 17.88
C VAL A 289 -6.51 -23.77 16.55
N GLU A 290 -5.38 -23.16 16.22
CA GLU A 290 -5.15 -22.47 14.96
C GLU A 290 -4.08 -23.19 14.15
N ALA A 291 -4.40 -23.51 12.91
CA ALA A 291 -3.50 -24.19 11.98
C ALA A 291 -2.99 -23.22 10.93
N TYR A 292 -1.69 -23.23 10.68
CA TYR A 292 -1.03 -22.35 9.72
C TYR A 292 -0.11 -23.14 8.79
N SER A 293 0.20 -22.54 7.64
CA SER A 293 1.35 -22.93 6.84
C SER A 293 2.13 -21.73 6.34
N SER A 294 3.40 -21.94 6.01
CA SER A 294 4.33 -20.91 5.53
C SER A 294 5.33 -21.51 4.53
N ASP A 295 5.73 -20.76 3.51
CA ASP A 295 6.73 -21.23 2.54
C ASP A 295 8.17 -20.93 3.01
N ASP A 296 8.34 -19.94 3.90
CA ASP A 296 9.64 -19.42 4.35
C ASP A 296 9.88 -19.58 5.86
N GLY A 297 8.86 -19.97 6.65
CA GLY A 297 8.95 -20.15 8.10
C GLY A 297 8.82 -18.85 8.88
N MET A 298 8.71 -17.73 8.17
CA MET A 298 8.51 -16.40 8.73
C MET A 298 7.06 -15.94 8.53
N CYS A 299 6.44 -16.32 7.39
CA CYS A 299 5.19 -15.77 6.88
C CYS A 299 4.06 -16.80 6.99
N TRP A 300 3.23 -16.67 8.01
CA TRP A 300 2.29 -17.70 8.40
C TRP A 300 0.86 -17.38 7.95
N ASN A 301 0.36 -18.21 7.03
CA ASN A 301 -1.01 -18.13 6.54
C ASN A 301 -1.90 -19.02 7.39
N ILE A 302 -2.96 -18.45 7.99
CA ILE A 302 -3.96 -19.25 8.69
C ILE A 302 -4.70 -20.14 7.69
N ARG A 303 -4.86 -21.41 8.05
CA ARG A 303 -5.52 -22.47 7.27
C ARG A 303 -6.86 -22.83 7.89
N TRP A 304 -6.90 -22.91 9.21
CA TRP A 304 -8.12 -23.20 9.94
C TRP A 304 -8.03 -22.71 11.39
N ARG A 305 -9.20 -22.48 12.00
CA ARG A 305 -9.35 -22.24 13.43
C ARG A 305 -10.49 -23.13 13.92
N GLU A 306 -10.23 -23.92 14.95
CA GLU A 306 -11.22 -24.84 15.53
C GLU A 306 -11.29 -24.69 17.05
N THR A 307 -12.46 -24.96 17.62
CA THR A 307 -12.62 -25.06 19.09
C THR A 307 -12.61 -26.52 19.51
N ILE A 308 -11.52 -26.95 20.15
CA ILE A 308 -11.31 -28.33 20.61
C ILE A 308 -10.94 -28.31 22.10
N SER A 309 -11.86 -28.75 22.95
CA SER A 309 -11.60 -28.84 24.40
C SER A 309 -10.75 -30.07 24.73
N PHE A 310 -9.42 -29.87 24.82
CA PHE A 310 -8.49 -30.91 25.28
C PHE A 310 -8.61 -31.11 26.81
N PRO A 311 -8.44 -32.34 27.33
CA PRO A 311 -8.41 -32.59 28.77
C PRO A 311 -7.29 -31.82 29.47
N THR A 312 -7.51 -31.48 30.74
CA THR A 312 -6.49 -30.82 31.58
C THR A 312 -5.28 -31.75 31.79
N GLY A 313 -4.11 -31.34 31.31
CA GLY A 313 -2.86 -32.11 31.45
C GLY A 313 -1.92 -31.94 30.27
N SER A 314 -0.87 -32.76 30.22
CA SER A 314 0.02 -32.84 29.06
C SER A 314 -0.65 -33.65 27.95
N ILE A 315 -0.62 -33.13 26.73
CA ILE A 315 -1.02 -33.81 25.50
C ILE A 315 0.22 -34.18 24.69
N TYR A 316 0.07 -35.02 23.68
CA TYR A 316 1.15 -35.36 22.75
C TYR A 316 1.10 -34.42 21.54
N ALA A 317 2.28 -33.94 21.13
CA ALA A 317 2.46 -33.01 20.02
C ALA A 317 3.64 -33.50 19.15
N GLY A 318 3.47 -33.49 17.83
CA GLY A 318 4.51 -34.03 16.95
C GLY A 318 4.08 -34.23 15.50
N VAL A 319 4.87 -34.99 14.75
CA VAL A 319 4.67 -35.26 13.33
C VAL A 319 3.99 -36.62 13.14
N ALA A 320 2.87 -36.63 12.42
CA ALA A 320 2.14 -37.81 11.99
C ALA A 320 2.38 -38.08 10.50
N LEU A 321 2.63 -39.34 10.13
CA LEU A 321 2.75 -39.79 8.73
C LEU A 321 1.94 -41.07 8.50
N THR A 322 1.12 -41.09 7.45
CA THR A 322 0.47 -42.31 6.91
C THR A 322 0.61 -42.37 5.40
N SER A 323 0.85 -43.57 4.88
CA SER A 323 0.87 -43.84 3.43
C SER A 323 -0.52 -44.02 2.83
N HIS A 324 -1.57 -44.06 3.66
CA HIS A 324 -2.95 -44.42 3.25
C HIS A 324 -3.06 -45.82 2.60
N THR A 325 -2.09 -46.68 2.86
CA THR A 325 -2.12 -48.09 2.47
C THR A 325 -1.39 -48.94 3.50
N THR A 326 -1.92 -50.13 3.77
CA THR A 326 -1.26 -51.09 4.67
C THR A 326 -0.15 -51.90 3.99
N SER A 327 -0.01 -51.77 2.66
CA SER A 327 0.90 -52.61 1.85
C SER A 327 2.17 -51.91 1.37
N GLN A 328 2.23 -50.58 1.48
CA GLN A 328 3.38 -49.77 1.07
C GLN A 328 3.65 -48.68 2.11
N THR A 329 4.90 -48.24 2.17
CA THR A 329 5.33 -47.16 3.05
C THR A 329 5.50 -45.86 2.28
N SER A 330 5.26 -44.75 2.97
CA SER A 330 5.68 -43.40 2.58
C SER A 330 6.85 -42.99 3.47
N THR A 331 7.78 -42.19 2.95
CA THR A 331 8.87 -41.60 3.72
C THR A 331 8.81 -40.08 3.60
N ALA A 332 8.88 -39.40 4.74
CA ALA A 332 8.98 -37.95 4.83
C ALA A 332 10.27 -37.52 5.53
N THR A 333 10.83 -36.41 5.08
CA THR A 333 11.91 -35.70 5.79
C THR A 333 11.37 -34.42 6.38
N VAL A 334 11.65 -34.18 7.66
CA VAL A 334 11.11 -33.04 8.43
C VAL A 334 12.23 -32.36 9.20
N SER A 335 12.35 -31.04 9.06
CA SER A 335 13.33 -30.22 9.76
C SER A 335 12.64 -29.21 10.69
N GLY A 336 13.39 -28.63 11.64
CA GLY A 336 12.90 -27.54 12.49
C GLY A 336 11.66 -27.89 13.34
N LEU A 337 11.54 -29.13 13.79
CA LEU A 337 10.46 -29.54 14.69
C LEU A 337 10.66 -28.91 16.07
N GLU A 338 9.75 -28.03 16.46
CA GLU A 338 9.73 -27.37 17.76
C GLU A 338 8.39 -27.60 18.48
N ILE A 339 8.46 -27.89 19.78
CA ILE A 339 7.30 -28.02 20.68
C ILE A 339 7.49 -27.01 21.80
N ASN A 340 6.87 -25.84 21.67
CA ASN A 340 7.08 -24.69 22.54
C ASN A 340 5.88 -24.52 23.48
N ALA A 341 6.12 -24.42 24.79
CA ALA A 341 5.08 -24.20 25.80
C ALA A 341 4.68 -22.71 25.96
N THR A 342 4.78 -21.95 24.87
CA THR A 342 4.52 -20.51 24.82
C THR A 342 3.76 -20.19 23.55
N VAL A 343 2.73 -19.35 23.67
CA VAL A 343 2.01 -18.83 22.50
C VAL A 343 2.72 -17.56 22.01
N PRO A 344 3.07 -17.46 20.72
CA PRO A 344 3.64 -16.25 20.13
C PRO A 344 2.66 -15.07 20.20
N THR A 345 3.15 -13.85 20.46
CA THR A 345 2.32 -12.64 20.57
C THR A 345 2.00 -11.98 19.22
N ASP A 346 2.74 -12.32 18.16
CA ASP A 346 2.44 -11.91 16.78
C ASP A 346 3.03 -12.96 15.81
N VAL A 347 2.16 -13.73 15.17
CA VAL A 347 2.53 -14.85 14.28
C VAL A 347 3.08 -14.34 12.94
N ASN A 348 2.89 -13.04 12.60
CA ASN A 348 3.17 -12.49 11.28
C ASN A 348 4.06 -11.25 11.22
N ALA A 349 4.51 -10.69 12.35
CA ALA A 349 5.26 -9.43 12.42
C ALA A 349 6.37 -9.22 11.36
N SER A 350 7.01 -10.30 10.89
CA SER A 350 8.08 -10.27 9.88
C SER A 350 7.61 -10.34 8.43
N CYS A 351 6.31 -10.45 8.17
CA CYS A 351 5.83 -11.11 6.96
C CYS A 351 4.68 -10.48 6.21
N ALA A 352 4.18 -9.35 6.70
CA ALA A 352 3.33 -8.52 5.90
C ALA A 352 3.99 -7.17 5.66
N ARG A 353 4.21 -6.85 4.38
CA ARG A 353 4.23 -5.46 3.91
C ARG A 353 3.02 -4.70 4.49
N ALA A 354 1.85 -5.34 4.58
CA ALA A 354 0.62 -4.81 5.16
C ALA A 354 0.57 -4.74 6.71
N GLN A 355 1.59 -5.21 7.44
CA GLN A 355 1.72 -4.97 8.89
C GLN A 355 2.67 -3.78 9.18
N ALA A 356 3.72 -3.60 8.38
CA ALA A 356 4.57 -2.40 8.43
C ALA A 356 3.88 -1.18 7.78
N ASP A 357 3.19 -1.37 6.66
CA ASP A 357 2.32 -0.40 6.02
C ASP A 357 0.92 -0.53 6.65
N ASN A 358 0.54 0.41 7.51
CA ASN A 358 -0.71 0.35 8.27
C ASN A 358 -1.39 1.73 8.33
N GLU A 359 -2.54 1.79 9.00
CA GLU A 359 -3.15 3.08 9.32
C GLU A 359 -2.23 3.90 10.23
N VAL A 360 -2.19 5.21 9.98
CA VAL A 360 -1.43 6.19 10.78
C VAL A 360 -1.71 5.98 12.25
N ALA A 361 -0.68 6.09 13.11
CA ALA A 361 -0.84 5.97 14.55
C ALA A 361 -2.05 6.78 15.07
N PRO A 362 -2.91 6.19 15.91
CA PRO A 362 -4.10 6.85 16.42
C PRO A 362 -3.74 8.07 17.29
N PRO A 363 -4.70 8.94 17.58
CA PRO A 363 -4.43 10.12 18.37
C PRO A 363 -3.89 9.78 19.76
N THR A 364 -2.80 10.45 20.16
CA THR A 364 -2.23 10.34 21.51
C THR A 364 -3.16 10.87 22.60
N GLN A 365 -4.14 11.70 22.22
CA GLN A 365 -5.17 12.24 23.09
C GLN A 365 -6.47 12.43 22.29
N TRP A 366 -7.62 12.05 22.86
CA TRP A 366 -8.92 12.35 22.25
C TRP A 366 -9.51 13.65 22.81
N ILE A 367 -9.97 14.54 21.93
CA ILE A 367 -10.76 15.75 22.27
C ILE A 367 -12.25 15.44 22.18
N VAL A 368 -12.61 14.69 21.14
CA VAL A 368 -13.92 14.08 20.94
C VAL A 368 -13.67 12.60 20.77
N GLN A 369 -13.94 11.82 21.82
CA GLN A 369 -13.89 10.37 21.70
C GLN A 369 -14.99 9.88 20.74
N PRO A 370 -14.70 8.88 19.89
CA PRO A 370 -15.74 8.09 19.23
C PRO A 370 -16.62 7.37 20.27
N GLY A 371 -17.82 6.94 19.86
CA GLY A 371 -18.73 6.17 20.73
C GLY A 371 -18.15 4.82 21.16
N ILE A 372 -18.53 4.34 22.36
CA ILE A 372 -18.18 2.98 22.80
C ILE A 372 -19.04 2.01 21.99
N ILE A 373 -18.41 1.21 21.15
CA ILE A 373 -19.05 0.19 20.32
C ILE A 373 -18.79 -1.19 20.94
N GLY A 374 -19.82 -1.82 21.53
CA GLY A 374 -19.75 -3.20 22.02
C GLY A 374 -18.83 -3.42 23.24
N ASN A 375 -18.69 -4.67 23.69
CA ASN A 375 -17.84 -5.06 24.84
C ASN A 375 -16.33 -4.92 24.56
N GLU A 376 -15.94 -4.42 23.38
CA GLU A 376 -14.56 -4.05 23.09
C GLU A 376 -14.29 -2.67 23.71
N THR A 377 -13.93 -2.68 24.99
CA THR A 377 -12.88 -1.76 25.43
C THR A 377 -11.71 -1.96 24.49
N TRP A 378 -11.44 -1.00 23.60
CA TRP A 378 -10.11 -0.80 23.02
C TRP A 378 -9.17 -0.41 24.17
N ASN A 379 -8.88 -1.40 25.01
CA ASN A 379 -7.95 -1.34 26.12
C ASN A 379 -6.56 -1.26 25.50
N TYR A 380 -5.96 -0.07 25.55
CA TYR A 380 -4.52 0.02 25.67
C TYR A 380 -4.11 -0.58 27.02
N THR A 381 -4.09 -1.90 27.14
CA THR A 381 -3.33 -2.57 28.19
C THR A 381 -1.89 -2.67 27.73
N LEU A 382 -1.11 -1.62 28.04
CA LEU A 382 0.24 -1.87 28.55
C LEU A 382 0.09 -2.70 29.83
N VAL A 383 0.96 -3.70 29.97
CA VAL A 383 0.92 -4.80 30.94
C VAL A 383 0.75 -4.37 32.41
N ASP A 384 -0.36 -4.82 33.02
CA ASP A 384 -0.60 -5.34 34.40
C ASP A 384 -0.44 -4.41 35.66
N PRO A 385 -0.89 -4.84 36.87
CA PRO A 385 -2.23 -4.63 37.46
C PRO A 385 -2.20 -3.71 38.70
N VAL A 386 -3.38 -3.50 39.28
CA VAL A 386 -3.67 -2.81 40.56
C VAL A 386 -3.99 -1.32 40.41
N ALA A 387 -5.23 -1.04 40.05
CA ALA A 387 -5.96 0.10 40.60
C ALA A 387 -7.45 -0.27 40.69
N THR A 388 -7.81 -0.88 41.83
CA THR A 388 -9.15 -0.81 42.38
C THR A 388 -9.56 0.66 42.56
N ASP A 389 -10.84 0.93 42.33
CA ASP A 389 -11.56 2.18 42.59
C ASP A 389 -11.25 3.38 41.68
N MET A 390 -12.09 3.57 40.66
CA MET A 390 -12.59 4.91 40.36
C MET A 390 -14.12 4.92 40.37
N PRO A 391 -14.76 5.81 41.15
CA PRO A 391 -16.20 5.87 41.28
C PRO A 391 -16.81 6.38 39.96
N VAL A 392 -17.97 5.85 39.61
CA VAL A 392 -18.90 6.49 38.68
C VAL A 392 -19.64 7.59 39.45
N PRO A 393 -19.51 8.88 39.11
CA PRO A 393 -20.57 9.82 39.36
C PRO A 393 -21.29 10.11 38.05
N CYS A 394 -22.60 9.86 38.05
CA CYS A 394 -23.53 10.47 37.12
C CYS A 394 -23.27 11.99 37.04
N GLN A 395 -22.70 12.46 35.93
CA GLN A 395 -22.86 13.84 35.48
C GLN A 395 -23.46 13.83 34.07
N VAL A 396 -24.52 14.61 33.90
CA VAL A 396 -25.10 14.92 32.60
C VAL A 396 -24.13 15.89 31.90
N GLY A 397 -23.08 15.35 31.27
CA GLY A 397 -21.98 16.11 30.69
C GLY A 397 -22.16 16.43 29.20
N SER A 398 -21.54 17.53 28.78
CA SER A 398 -21.43 18.13 27.43
C SER A 398 -20.82 17.24 26.34
N ASP A 399 -20.51 15.98 26.63
CA ASP A 399 -19.50 15.22 25.88
C ASP A 399 -20.09 14.29 24.81
N ARG A 400 -21.36 14.48 24.43
CA ARG A 400 -22.10 13.54 23.56
C ARG A 400 -22.54 14.17 22.24
N MET A 401 -22.45 13.43 21.14
CA MET A 401 -22.93 13.85 19.81
C MET A 401 -24.46 14.05 19.83
N ARG A 402 -24.97 15.05 19.11
CA ARG A 402 -26.41 15.27 18.92
C ARG A 402 -26.78 14.97 17.47
N TYR A 403 -27.99 14.45 17.23
CA TYR A 403 -28.48 14.15 15.89
C TYR A 403 -29.85 14.76 15.58
N THR A 404 -30.13 14.95 14.29
CA THR A 404 -31.45 15.30 13.76
C THR A 404 -31.66 14.69 12.36
N ASN A 405 -32.93 14.49 11.99
CA ASN A 405 -33.35 14.04 10.67
C ASN A 405 -33.94 15.19 9.82
N ASP A 406 -34.00 16.39 10.40
CA ASP A 406 -34.41 17.60 9.70
C ASP A 406 -33.16 18.27 9.11
N ASP A 407 -33.25 18.84 7.90
CA ASP A 407 -32.17 19.68 7.40
C ASP A 407 -32.05 20.93 8.30
N PRO A 408 -30.95 21.11 9.06
CA PRO A 408 -30.81 22.26 9.95
C PRO A 408 -30.67 23.59 9.21
N ALA A 409 -30.55 23.58 7.87
CA ALA A 409 -30.61 24.75 7.03
C ALA A 409 -32.03 25.30 6.80
N CYS A 410 -33.09 24.65 7.33
CA CYS A 410 -34.45 25.15 7.25
C CYS A 410 -35.02 25.47 8.64
N PRO A 411 -34.80 26.71 9.10
CA PRO A 411 -35.95 27.55 9.38
C PRO A 411 -35.98 28.72 8.41
N ILE A 412 -37.20 29.04 7.98
CA ILE A 412 -37.58 30.29 7.35
C ILE A 412 -37.11 31.44 8.26
N ASP A 413 -35.93 32.02 8.02
CA ASP A 413 -35.56 33.45 8.15
C ASP A 413 -34.02 33.66 8.27
N THR A 414 -33.47 34.49 7.38
CA THR A 414 -32.11 35.10 7.34
C THR A 414 -30.84 34.23 7.34
N ASN A 415 -30.08 34.31 6.22
CA ASN A 415 -28.60 34.35 6.03
C ASN A 415 -27.60 33.88 7.11
N THR A 416 -27.95 32.99 8.02
CA THR A 416 -27.04 32.50 9.06
C THR A 416 -27.14 30.98 9.08
N HIS A 417 -26.02 30.30 8.84
CA HIS A 417 -25.86 28.88 9.16
C HIS A 417 -25.91 28.73 10.69
N ALA A 418 -27.08 28.94 11.30
CA ALA A 418 -27.21 29.11 12.75
C ALA A 418 -26.64 27.92 13.55
N TRP A 419 -26.57 26.74 12.91
CA TRP A 419 -25.94 25.53 13.45
C TRP A 419 -24.43 25.62 13.70
N THR A 420 -23.72 26.57 13.07
CA THR A 420 -22.30 26.82 13.33
C THR A 420 -22.08 27.67 14.58
N ASN A 421 -23.13 28.31 15.14
CA ASN A 421 -23.01 29.12 16.34
C ASN A 421 -22.83 28.24 17.58
N SER A 422 -21.97 28.66 18.51
CA SER A 422 -21.85 28.00 19.81
C SER A 422 -23.18 28.07 20.59
N GLY A 423 -23.56 26.96 21.22
CA GLY A 423 -24.83 26.83 21.93
C GLY A 423 -26.04 26.52 21.05
N TYR A 424 -25.87 26.31 19.75
CA TYR A 424 -26.96 25.87 18.87
C TYR A 424 -27.35 24.40 19.15
N GLY A 425 -28.64 24.12 19.33
CA GLY A 425 -29.14 22.76 19.59
C GLY A 425 -29.64 22.48 21.03
N TYR A 426 -29.81 23.51 21.88
CA TYR A 426 -30.58 23.38 23.13
C TYR A 426 -32.11 23.53 22.94
N THR A 427 -32.57 23.62 21.70
CA THR A 427 -33.99 23.69 21.31
C THR A 427 -34.46 22.38 20.66
N SER A 428 -35.77 22.13 20.70
CA SER A 428 -36.47 20.84 20.73
C SER A 428 -36.26 19.78 19.62
N ASN A 429 -35.46 20.04 18.57
CA ASN A 429 -35.38 19.15 17.39
C ASN A 429 -34.05 18.38 17.26
N TRP A 430 -33.07 18.64 18.14
CA TRP A 430 -31.79 17.91 18.18
C TRP A 430 -31.78 16.95 19.37
N VAL A 431 -31.73 15.65 19.09
CA VAL A 431 -31.80 14.60 20.12
C VAL A 431 -30.39 14.28 20.61
N LEU A 432 -30.22 14.26 21.94
CA LEU A 432 -28.97 13.83 22.57
C LEU A 432 -28.78 12.33 22.34
N ASN A 433 -27.67 11.93 21.70
CA ASN A 433 -27.35 10.52 21.50
C ASN A 433 -26.63 9.98 22.75
N ALA A 434 -27.11 8.86 23.30
CA ALA A 434 -26.54 8.25 24.49
C ALA A 434 -25.23 7.47 24.22
N ASN A 435 -24.99 7.04 22.97
CA ASN A 435 -23.95 6.04 22.63
C ASN A 435 -22.80 6.57 21.75
N GLY A 436 -22.78 7.86 21.41
CA GLY A 436 -21.69 8.47 20.62
C GLY A 436 -21.79 8.29 19.09
N GLY A 437 -22.20 7.12 18.60
CA GLY A 437 -22.50 6.82 17.19
C GLY A 437 -23.99 6.53 16.92
N PHE A 438 -24.42 6.43 15.66
CA PHE A 438 -25.81 6.09 15.27
C PHE A 438 -25.88 5.00 14.18
N GLY A 439 -26.89 4.12 14.21
CA GLY A 439 -27.10 3.11 13.18
C GLY A 439 -27.66 1.73 13.56
N VAL A 440 -27.70 0.80 12.60
CA VAL A 440 -27.97 -0.64 12.81
C VAL A 440 -26.87 -1.43 12.11
N ASP A 441 -25.93 -1.99 12.87
CA ASP A 441 -24.96 -2.96 12.36
C ASP A 441 -25.53 -4.38 12.59
N THR A 442 -25.88 -5.09 11.52
CA THR A 442 -26.41 -6.46 11.62
C THR A 442 -25.31 -7.51 11.77
N THR A 443 -24.04 -7.12 11.81
CA THR A 443 -22.88 -8.01 11.66
C THR A 443 -21.90 -7.97 12.83
N VAL A 444 -22.40 -7.71 14.04
CA VAL A 444 -21.66 -7.72 15.33
C VAL A 444 -21.06 -6.33 15.65
N ASP A 445 -21.35 -5.85 16.87
CA ASP A 445 -20.86 -4.62 17.53
C ASP A 445 -21.54 -3.26 17.23
N GLY A 446 -22.61 -2.98 17.98
CA GLY A 446 -22.50 -1.98 19.05
C GLY A 446 -23.02 -0.54 18.86
N VAL A 447 -23.58 -0.14 17.72
CA VAL A 447 -24.26 1.17 17.63
C VAL A 447 -25.77 0.98 17.79
N ASN A 448 -26.29 1.13 19.01
CA ASN A 448 -27.69 0.81 19.35
C ASN A 448 -28.70 1.96 19.18
N THR A 449 -28.31 3.05 18.51
CA THR A 449 -29.22 4.18 18.23
C THR A 449 -29.80 4.02 16.82
N GLN A 450 -30.93 3.30 16.71
CA GLN A 450 -31.63 3.11 15.44
C GLN A 450 -32.19 4.46 14.92
N VAL A 451 -31.70 4.89 13.76
CA VAL A 451 -32.21 6.07 13.05
C VAL A 451 -32.60 5.66 11.64
N ASN A 452 -33.90 5.61 11.37
CA ASN A 452 -34.46 5.25 10.05
C ASN A 452 -34.87 6.52 9.29
N ALA A 453 -33.89 7.29 8.80
CA ALA A 453 -34.12 8.50 8.02
C ALA A 453 -33.14 8.60 6.84
N SER A 454 -33.56 9.30 5.78
CA SER A 454 -32.80 9.42 4.53
C SER A 454 -31.76 10.54 4.52
N ASP A 455 -31.76 11.43 5.52
CA ASP A 455 -30.82 12.53 5.67
C ASP A 455 -30.60 12.76 7.18
N ILE A 456 -29.42 12.41 7.67
CA ILE A 456 -29.10 12.44 9.09
C ILE A 456 -27.94 13.40 9.31
N TRP A 457 -28.13 14.33 10.25
CA TRP A 457 -27.10 15.28 10.67
C TRP A 457 -26.64 15.00 12.08
N LEU A 458 -25.33 15.05 12.29
CA LEU A 458 -24.66 15.04 13.58
C LEU A 458 -24.00 16.38 13.85
N ARG A 459 -23.90 16.75 15.13
CA ARG A 459 -23.17 17.95 15.58
C ARG A 459 -22.48 17.72 16.92
N LYS A 460 -21.28 18.29 17.07
CA LYS A 460 -20.60 18.44 18.37
C LYS A 460 -19.72 19.67 18.44
N GLU A 461 -19.77 20.36 19.57
CA GLU A 461 -18.82 21.41 19.92
C GLU A 461 -17.60 20.80 20.59
N PHE A 462 -16.42 21.34 20.30
CA PHE A 462 -15.17 20.96 20.94
C PHE A 462 -14.26 22.18 21.08
N THR A 463 -13.34 22.14 22.04
CA THR A 463 -12.44 23.28 22.30
C THR A 463 -11.00 22.89 21.99
N LEU A 464 -10.27 23.78 21.34
CA LEU A 464 -8.84 23.63 21.07
C LEU A 464 -8.06 24.75 21.74
N THR A 465 -6.88 24.43 22.28
CA THR A 465 -5.86 25.44 22.60
C THR A 465 -5.15 25.89 21.33
N ALA A 466 -4.46 27.04 21.37
CA ALA A 466 -3.71 27.55 20.22
C ALA A 466 -2.66 26.54 19.71
N ASP A 467 -1.98 25.84 20.62
CA ASP A 467 -0.95 24.85 20.28
C ASP A 467 -1.53 23.56 19.69
N GLN A 468 -2.82 23.27 19.94
CA GLN A 468 -3.49 22.06 19.46
C GLN A 468 -4.01 22.16 18.02
N ILE A 469 -4.23 23.36 17.48
CA ILE A 469 -4.87 23.57 16.16
C ILE A 469 -4.18 22.78 15.05
N ASN A 470 -2.84 22.75 15.06
CA ASN A 470 -2.04 22.06 14.04
C ASN A 470 -1.91 20.55 14.28
N SER A 471 -2.36 20.06 15.43
CA SER A 471 -2.24 18.66 15.85
C SER A 471 -3.52 17.84 15.65
N VAL A 472 -4.57 18.47 15.11
CA VAL A 472 -5.91 17.88 15.01
C VAL A 472 -5.94 16.76 13.98
N MET A 473 -6.45 15.61 14.40
CA MET A 473 -6.74 14.46 13.57
C MET A 473 -8.23 14.12 13.64
N PHE A 474 -8.85 13.86 12.48
CA PHE A 474 -10.23 13.40 12.39
C PHE A 474 -10.28 11.91 12.06
N TRP A 475 -11.06 11.16 12.82
CA TRP A 475 -11.18 9.71 12.71
C TRP A 475 -12.64 9.31 12.60
N GLY A 476 -12.94 8.25 11.85
CA GLY A 476 -14.31 7.77 11.76
C GLY A 476 -14.49 6.40 11.14
N LYS A 477 -15.62 5.78 11.45
CA LYS A 477 -16.17 4.55 10.86
C LYS A 477 -17.52 4.90 10.25
N TRP A 478 -17.80 4.44 9.02
CA TRP A 478 -19.07 4.74 8.35
C TRP A 478 -19.44 3.66 7.34
N THR A 479 -20.73 3.39 7.17
CA THR A 479 -21.21 2.43 6.16
C THR A 479 -21.68 3.09 4.87
N LYS A 480 -21.86 4.42 4.87
CA LYS A 480 -22.35 5.20 3.72
C LYS A 480 -21.60 6.50 3.52
N ALA A 481 -21.60 6.97 2.28
CA ALA A 481 -21.01 8.23 1.88
C ALA A 481 -21.43 9.37 2.82
N THR A 482 -20.44 10.01 3.43
CA THR A 482 -20.64 10.93 4.54
C THR A 482 -19.94 12.25 4.27
N SER A 483 -20.64 13.37 4.45
CA SER A 483 -20.06 14.72 4.36
C SER A 483 -19.71 15.25 5.75
N ILE A 484 -18.48 15.69 5.97
CA ILE A 484 -18.01 16.21 7.26
C ILE A 484 -17.72 17.70 7.12
N TYR A 485 -18.08 18.49 8.12
CA TYR A 485 -17.93 19.94 8.18
C TYR A 485 -17.26 20.38 9.47
N ILE A 486 -16.38 21.38 9.39
CA ILE A 486 -15.76 22.06 10.51
C ILE A 486 -16.14 23.54 10.45
N ASN A 487 -16.74 24.07 11.51
CA ASN A 487 -17.16 25.47 11.61
C ASN A 487 -17.96 25.99 10.41
N GLY A 488 -18.77 25.13 9.77
CA GLY A 488 -19.54 25.49 8.58
C GLY A 488 -18.87 25.18 7.24
N VAL A 489 -17.59 24.81 7.25
CA VAL A 489 -16.78 24.56 6.06
C VAL A 489 -16.72 23.06 5.78
N LEU A 490 -17.05 22.63 4.56
CA LEU A 490 -16.94 21.24 4.14
C LEU A 490 -15.48 20.80 4.25
N ALA A 491 -15.23 19.77 5.05
CA ALA A 491 -13.89 19.26 5.39
C ALA A 491 -13.50 18.03 4.56
N THR A 492 -14.41 17.07 4.41
CA THR A 492 -14.20 15.91 3.54
C THR A 492 -15.54 15.24 3.19
N VAL A 493 -15.54 14.45 2.13
CA VAL A 493 -16.65 13.58 1.75
C VAL A 493 -16.09 12.17 1.61
N THR A 494 -16.69 11.22 2.31
CA THR A 494 -16.33 9.82 2.23
C THR A 494 -17.20 9.08 1.21
N THR A 495 -16.69 7.99 0.64
CA THR A 495 -17.46 7.02 -0.16
C THR A 495 -18.11 5.99 0.77
N ASP A 496 -18.86 5.01 0.25
CA ASP A 496 -19.41 3.93 1.07
C ASP A 496 -18.30 3.03 1.67
N SER A 497 -18.46 2.62 2.94
CA SER A 497 -17.57 1.80 3.79
C SER A 497 -16.22 2.46 4.19
N PRO A 498 -15.71 2.24 5.43
CA PRO A 498 -15.17 0.96 5.88
C PRO A 498 -15.82 0.44 7.18
N ASN A 499 -15.84 -0.88 7.37
CA ASN A 499 -16.26 -1.55 8.60
C ASN A 499 -15.30 -1.34 9.81
N ALA A 500 -14.33 -0.42 9.71
CA ALA A 500 -13.33 -0.07 10.73
C ALA A 500 -13.21 1.47 10.89
N TYR A 501 -12.46 1.94 11.90
CA TYR A 501 -12.16 3.36 12.10
C TYR A 501 -10.94 3.76 11.28
N HIS A 502 -11.03 4.85 10.52
CA HIS A 502 -9.95 5.35 9.67
C HIS A 502 -9.63 6.81 9.96
N TYR A 503 -8.39 7.20 9.71
CA TYR A 503 -7.99 8.59 9.61
C TYR A 503 -8.54 9.23 8.33
N LEU A 504 -9.24 10.35 8.46
CA LEU A 504 -10.05 10.96 7.40
C LEU A 504 -9.47 12.24 6.80
N GLY A 505 -8.46 12.82 7.45
CA GLY A 505 -7.88 14.11 7.05
C GLY A 505 -8.84 15.30 7.16
N LEU A 506 -8.29 16.49 6.89
CA LEU A 506 -9.03 17.75 6.79
C LEU A 506 -8.47 18.52 5.59
N ASN A 507 -9.34 18.93 4.66
CA ASN A 507 -8.92 19.82 3.59
C ASN A 507 -8.49 21.22 4.12
N ALA A 508 -7.86 22.03 3.27
CA ALA A 508 -7.24 23.28 3.71
C ALA A 508 -8.25 24.29 4.19
N ASN A 509 -9.43 24.34 3.57
CA ASN A 509 -10.49 25.25 4.00
C ASN A 509 -10.98 24.89 5.41
N ALA A 510 -11.14 23.61 5.72
CA ALA A 510 -11.55 23.15 7.05
C ALA A 510 -10.42 23.27 8.08
N ARG A 511 -9.15 23.04 7.71
CA ARG A 511 -8.01 23.33 8.60
C ARG A 511 -7.92 24.81 8.92
N ALA A 512 -8.05 25.69 7.92
CA ALA A 512 -8.05 27.14 8.10
C ALA A 512 -9.26 27.64 8.90
N ALA A 513 -10.37 26.88 8.90
CA ALA A 513 -11.54 27.19 9.69
C ALA A 513 -11.36 26.88 11.19
N LEU A 514 -10.39 26.07 11.60
CA LEU A 514 -10.13 25.77 13.02
C LEU A 514 -9.63 27.00 13.76
N VAL A 515 -10.16 27.23 14.96
CA VAL A 515 -9.78 28.36 15.82
C VAL A 515 -9.37 27.90 17.22
N ALA A 516 -8.53 28.70 17.88
CA ALA A 516 -8.31 28.54 19.31
C ALA A 516 -9.62 28.90 20.04
N GLY A 517 -10.08 28.04 20.93
CA GLY A 517 -11.39 28.13 21.55
C GLY A 517 -12.38 27.15 20.93
N THR A 518 -13.66 27.52 20.93
CA THR A 518 -14.76 26.64 20.54
C THR A 518 -14.86 26.47 19.02
N ASN A 519 -14.96 25.21 18.60
CA ASN A 519 -15.16 24.76 17.23
C ASN A 519 -16.39 23.85 17.16
N VAL A 520 -16.95 23.67 15.98
CA VAL A 520 -18.12 22.84 15.68
C VAL A 520 -17.76 21.82 14.61
N LEU A 521 -17.95 20.54 14.94
CA LEU A 521 -18.00 19.44 14.00
C LEU A 521 -19.46 19.20 13.60
N ALA A 522 -19.73 19.08 12.30
CA ALA A 522 -20.99 18.55 11.81
C ALA A 522 -20.76 17.44 10.78
N VAL A 523 -21.61 16.42 10.79
CA VAL A 523 -21.52 15.27 9.87
C VAL A 523 -22.88 15.01 9.26
N ARG A 524 -22.96 14.83 7.95
CA ARG A 524 -24.20 14.55 7.21
C ARG A 524 -24.08 13.21 6.50
N VAL A 525 -25.06 12.34 6.71
CA VAL A 525 -25.18 11.06 6.02
C VAL A 525 -26.50 11.06 5.25
N LYS A 526 -26.43 10.94 3.92
CA LYS A 526 -27.60 10.76 3.06
C LYS A 526 -27.73 9.31 2.64
N CYS A 527 -28.93 8.75 2.75
CA CYS A 527 -29.24 7.44 2.19
C CYS A 527 -30.65 7.38 1.62
N GLU A 528 -30.81 6.79 0.43
CA GLU A 528 -32.12 6.68 -0.23
C GLU A 528 -32.96 5.51 0.31
N SER A 529 -32.33 4.51 0.95
CA SER A 529 -32.99 3.44 1.72
C SER A 529 -31.97 2.53 2.44
N CYS A 530 -31.60 2.77 3.71
CA CYS A 530 -30.72 1.82 4.42
C CYS A 530 -30.61 1.95 5.95
N ASN A 531 -30.27 0.81 6.57
CA ASN A 531 -29.58 0.71 7.86
C ASN A 531 -28.17 1.33 7.71
N VAL A 532 -27.99 2.56 8.16
CA VAL A 532 -26.69 3.23 8.19
C VAL A 532 -26.00 2.98 9.52
N ALA A 533 -24.67 3.03 9.58
CA ALA A 533 -23.92 3.18 10.82
C ALA A 533 -22.78 4.17 10.61
N ALA A 534 -22.64 5.15 11.51
CA ALA A 534 -21.50 6.04 11.49
C ALA A 534 -21.10 6.56 12.88
N ASP A 535 -19.79 6.67 13.09
CA ASP A 535 -19.18 7.11 14.35
C ASP A 535 -17.87 7.85 14.05
N PHE A 536 -17.64 8.98 14.73
CA PHE A 536 -16.55 9.90 14.44
C PHE A 536 -15.94 10.48 15.71
N GLY A 537 -14.61 10.67 15.67
CA GLY A 537 -13.83 11.27 16.75
C GLY A 537 -12.86 12.35 16.25
N ILE A 538 -12.46 13.21 17.18
CA ILE A 538 -11.41 14.21 17.00
C ILE A 538 -10.33 13.94 18.05
N GLY A 539 -9.11 13.76 17.61
CA GLY A 539 -7.97 13.60 18.50
C GLY A 539 -6.82 14.55 18.18
N ILE A 540 -5.86 14.58 19.08
CA ILE A 540 -4.60 15.30 19.01
C ILE A 540 -3.48 14.27 18.92
N ASN A 541 -2.65 14.43 17.91
CA ASN A 541 -1.33 13.81 17.88
C ASN A 541 -0.27 14.91 17.81
N SER A 542 0.49 15.07 18.91
CA SER A 542 1.51 16.11 19.02
C SER A 542 2.65 15.95 18.00
N ALA A 543 2.86 14.75 17.45
CA ALA A 543 3.78 14.55 16.33
C ALA A 543 3.29 15.30 15.08
N PHE A 544 1.99 15.47 14.88
CA PHE A 544 1.44 16.24 13.77
C PHE A 544 1.61 17.76 13.95
N ALA A 545 1.72 18.25 15.19
CA ALA A 545 2.07 19.66 15.46
C ALA A 545 3.44 20.04 14.92
N ASN A 546 4.36 19.08 14.96
CA ASN A 546 5.74 19.20 14.48
C ASN A 546 5.93 18.54 13.12
N TYR A 547 4.87 18.48 12.29
CA TYR A 547 4.91 17.84 10.98
C TYR A 547 6.14 18.34 10.20
N PRO A 548 7.12 17.46 9.92
CA PRO A 548 8.42 17.89 9.44
C PRO A 548 8.30 18.74 8.19
N ARG A 549 8.95 19.90 8.25
CA ARG A 549 9.03 20.86 7.16
C ARG A 549 10.48 21.29 7.03
N ASN A 550 11.09 21.04 5.88
CA ASN A 550 12.39 21.61 5.58
C ASN A 550 12.27 23.15 5.53
N ILE A 551 13.31 23.85 5.99
CA ILE A 551 13.33 25.32 6.01
C ILE A 551 13.30 25.83 4.56
N ILE A 552 12.15 26.37 4.15
CA ILE A 552 12.03 27.10 2.88
C ILE A 552 12.78 28.42 3.07
N THR A 553 13.90 28.61 2.38
CA THR A 553 14.64 29.88 2.38
C THR A 553 13.74 31.01 1.89
N SER A 554 13.46 31.98 2.76
CA SER A 554 12.67 33.17 2.43
C SER A 554 13.28 33.90 1.22
N GLY A 555 12.51 34.05 0.14
CA GLY A 555 12.96 34.70 -1.11
C GLY A 555 13.31 33.75 -2.27
N SER A 556 13.22 32.42 -2.10
CA SER A 556 13.25 31.50 -3.23
C SER A 556 12.04 31.74 -4.15
N GLN A 557 12.26 31.80 -5.47
CA GLN A 557 11.18 31.84 -6.46
C GLN A 557 10.25 30.62 -6.37
N TRP A 558 10.68 29.56 -5.69
CA TRP A 558 9.98 28.29 -5.53
C TRP A 558 9.20 28.18 -4.21
N ALA A 559 9.24 29.20 -3.35
CA ALA A 559 8.57 29.16 -2.05
C ALA A 559 7.06 28.87 -2.17
N ASN A 560 6.40 29.48 -3.16
CA ASN A 560 4.98 29.23 -3.44
C ASN A 560 4.70 27.78 -3.84
N LEU A 561 5.55 27.17 -4.67
CA LEU A 561 5.42 25.76 -5.06
C LEU A 561 5.56 24.84 -3.85
N MET A 562 6.57 25.09 -3.02
CA MET A 562 6.82 24.29 -1.82
C MET A 562 5.70 24.46 -0.78
N ASP A 563 5.15 25.66 -0.65
CA ASP A 563 3.97 25.92 0.18
C ASP A 563 2.75 25.15 -0.33
N VAL A 564 2.46 25.17 -1.63
CA VAL A 564 1.34 24.41 -2.23
C VAL A 564 1.49 22.92 -1.99
N TYR A 565 2.67 22.34 -2.24
CA TYR A 565 2.92 20.92 -2.03
C TYR A 565 2.78 20.53 -0.55
N TYR A 566 3.33 21.33 0.37
CA TYR A 566 3.19 21.13 1.81
C TYR A 566 1.73 21.18 2.27
N GLN A 567 0.97 22.19 1.84
CA GLN A 567 -0.44 22.30 2.17
C GLN A 567 -1.22 21.08 1.67
N PHE A 568 -1.00 20.67 0.42
CA PHE A 568 -1.68 19.50 -0.11
C PHE A 568 -1.36 18.21 0.67
N THR A 569 -0.10 18.04 1.07
CA THR A 569 0.30 16.90 1.91
C THR A 569 -0.50 16.87 3.23
N LEU A 570 -0.72 18.03 3.86
CA LEU A 570 -1.56 18.16 5.07
C LEU A 570 -3.06 17.98 4.79
N GLU A 571 -3.55 18.46 3.63
CA GLU A 571 -4.94 18.36 3.19
C GLU A 571 -5.37 16.91 3.00
N GLN A 572 -4.53 16.16 2.30
CA GLN A 572 -4.76 14.76 1.97
C GLN A 572 -4.43 13.82 3.12
N ALA A 573 -4.00 14.37 4.27
CA ALA A 573 -3.64 13.56 5.42
C ALA A 573 -2.52 12.55 5.08
N ALA A 574 -1.64 12.93 4.14
CA ALA A 574 -0.54 12.09 3.73
C ALA A 574 0.52 12.03 4.84
N LEU A 575 1.07 10.83 5.04
CA LEU A 575 2.14 10.53 5.97
C LEU A 575 3.36 11.41 5.68
N GLY A 576 3.76 11.50 4.41
CA GLY A 576 4.83 12.36 3.92
C GLY A 576 4.93 12.38 2.39
N GLY A 577 5.89 13.14 1.88
CA GLY A 577 6.18 13.21 0.45
C GLY A 577 7.46 13.97 0.14
N ALA A 578 7.98 13.76 -1.07
CA ALA A 578 9.16 14.41 -1.61
C ALA A 578 8.85 15.05 -2.97
N ILE A 579 9.46 16.20 -3.22
CA ILE A 579 9.31 17.01 -4.43
C ILE A 579 10.67 17.54 -4.89
N ALA A 580 10.94 17.46 -6.18
CA ALA A 580 12.14 18.01 -6.80
C ALA A 580 11.80 18.80 -8.06
N VAL A 581 12.58 19.85 -8.30
CA VAL A 581 12.53 20.67 -9.52
C VAL A 581 13.90 20.67 -10.16
N GLN A 582 13.94 20.39 -11.45
CA GLN A 582 15.11 20.57 -12.29
C GLN A 582 14.86 21.70 -13.28
N LYS A 583 15.89 22.51 -13.51
CA LYS A 583 15.92 23.54 -14.55
C LYS A 583 17.23 23.44 -15.30
N ASP A 584 17.18 23.43 -16.62
CA ASP A 584 18.41 23.46 -17.43
C ASP A 584 19.39 22.35 -17.06
N GLY A 585 18.87 21.15 -16.78
CA GLY A 585 19.63 19.98 -16.35
C GLY A 585 20.16 20.02 -14.91
N LEU A 586 19.86 21.06 -14.13
CA LEU A 586 20.30 21.20 -12.74
C LEU A 586 19.13 21.09 -11.77
N THR A 587 19.23 20.24 -10.76
CA THR A 587 18.25 20.20 -9.66
C THR A 587 18.34 21.51 -8.89
N VAL A 588 17.32 22.36 -9.02
CA VAL A 588 17.25 23.69 -8.39
C VAL A 588 16.49 23.67 -7.07
N GLU A 589 15.65 22.67 -6.85
CA GLU A 589 14.99 22.41 -5.57
C GLU A 589 14.85 20.90 -5.33
N ASN A 590 14.98 20.51 -4.06
CA ASN A 590 14.75 19.14 -3.59
C ASN A 590 14.29 19.21 -2.13
N GLN A 591 13.02 18.92 -1.88
CA GLN A 591 12.39 19.07 -0.59
C GLN A 591 11.58 17.84 -0.22
N SER A 592 11.36 17.66 1.07
CA SER A 592 10.46 16.66 1.63
C SER A 592 9.66 17.25 2.79
N PHE A 593 8.51 16.65 3.02
CA PHE A 593 7.58 17.01 4.08
C PHE A 593 7.03 15.75 4.72
N GLY A 594 6.73 15.83 6.02
CA GLY A 594 6.12 14.72 6.75
C GLY A 594 7.09 13.63 7.16
N TYR A 595 6.56 12.42 7.28
CA TYR A 595 7.19 11.28 7.93
C TYR A 595 7.43 10.13 6.95
N SER A 596 8.52 9.40 7.16
CA SER A 596 8.83 8.18 6.42
C SER A 596 8.28 6.92 7.09
N ASP A 597 7.84 6.98 8.34
CA ASP A 597 7.34 5.83 9.10
C ASP A 597 5.92 6.07 9.62
N ILE A 598 5.12 5.00 9.69
CA ILE A 598 3.74 5.06 10.21
C ILE A 598 3.66 5.44 11.70
N GLY A 599 4.77 5.30 12.43
CA GLY A 599 4.92 5.68 13.84
C GLY A 599 5.10 7.19 14.07
N LEU A 600 5.25 7.97 13.00
CA LEU A 600 5.48 9.43 13.04
C LEU A 600 6.74 9.82 13.82
N THR A 601 7.81 9.04 13.69
CA THR A 601 9.06 9.22 14.46
C THR A 601 10.22 9.75 13.62
N THR A 602 10.20 9.52 12.31
CA THR A 602 11.30 9.75 11.37
C THR A 602 10.82 10.66 10.24
N ALA A 603 11.50 11.79 10.07
CA ALA A 603 11.18 12.73 9.00
C ALA A 603 11.47 12.13 7.62
N MET A 604 10.61 12.45 6.65
CA MET A 604 10.75 12.00 5.26
C MET A 604 12.09 12.49 4.67
N PRO A 605 12.98 11.60 4.19
CA PRO A 605 14.19 12.02 3.50
C PRO A 605 13.86 12.57 2.10
N ALA A 606 14.53 13.66 1.69
CA ALA A 606 14.31 14.27 0.37
C ALA A 606 14.70 13.37 -0.81
N ASN A 607 15.59 12.40 -0.57
CA ASN A 607 15.96 11.36 -1.52
C ASN A 607 15.25 10.02 -1.26
N ALA A 608 14.12 10.01 -0.54
CA ALA A 608 13.34 8.80 -0.31
C ALA A 608 13.01 8.10 -1.64
N ILE A 609 13.34 6.80 -1.73
CA ILE A 609 12.99 5.99 -2.90
C ILE A 609 11.57 5.50 -2.69
N MET A 610 10.63 6.07 -3.44
CA MET A 610 9.22 5.77 -3.31
C MET A 610 8.67 5.22 -4.61
N ARG A 611 7.66 4.38 -4.47
CA ARG A 611 6.99 3.72 -5.58
C ARG A 611 6.29 4.70 -6.50
N LEU A 612 6.47 4.48 -7.80
CA LEU A 612 6.07 5.41 -8.84
C LEU A 612 4.68 5.18 -9.40
N ALA A 613 4.08 4.02 -9.15
CA ALA A 613 2.85 3.62 -9.85
C ALA A 613 3.00 3.85 -11.37
N SER A 614 1.95 4.32 -12.03
CA SER A 614 1.92 4.58 -13.48
C SER A 614 2.99 5.54 -14.04
N VAL A 615 3.71 6.32 -13.21
CA VAL A 615 4.86 7.11 -13.67
C VAL A 615 5.97 6.22 -14.24
N ASP A 616 6.05 4.97 -13.79
CA ASP A 616 7.01 3.97 -14.26
C ASP A 616 6.92 3.64 -15.77
N LYS A 617 5.78 3.93 -16.42
CA LYS A 617 5.54 3.73 -17.85
C LYS A 617 6.43 4.63 -18.70
N LEU A 618 6.63 5.88 -18.27
CA LEU A 618 7.55 6.80 -18.94
C LEU A 618 8.97 6.26 -18.99
N ILE A 619 9.44 5.74 -17.86
CA ILE A 619 10.79 5.18 -17.72
C ILE A 619 10.94 3.94 -18.60
N THR A 620 9.96 3.04 -18.54
CA THR A 620 9.94 1.82 -19.35
C THR A 620 9.89 2.14 -20.85
N ASN A 621 9.10 3.13 -21.26
CA ASN A 621 9.01 3.57 -22.65
C ASN A 621 10.34 4.14 -23.15
N ALA A 622 11.00 4.99 -22.36
CA ALA A 622 12.31 5.52 -22.70
C ALA A 622 13.39 4.41 -22.80
N ALA A 623 13.35 3.41 -21.93
CA ALA A 623 14.22 2.24 -22.01
C ALA A 623 14.06 1.48 -23.34
N ILE A 624 12.82 1.29 -23.81
CA ILE A 624 12.51 0.64 -25.09
C ILE A 624 12.94 1.51 -26.28
N VAL A 625 12.70 2.83 -26.24
CA VAL A 625 13.15 3.74 -27.30
C VAL A 625 14.67 3.71 -27.42
N LYS A 626 15.39 3.76 -26.29
CA LYS A 626 16.84 3.62 -26.28
C LYS A 626 17.27 2.27 -26.87
N LEU A 627 16.63 1.19 -26.47
CA LEU A 627 16.93 -0.16 -26.97
C LEU A 627 16.75 -0.26 -28.50
N ILE A 628 15.66 0.30 -29.05
CA ILE A 628 15.42 0.38 -30.51
C ILE A 628 16.49 1.22 -31.22
N ASN A 629 16.92 2.32 -30.59
CA ASN A 629 17.96 3.18 -31.16
C ASN A 629 19.34 2.53 -31.14
N ASP A 630 19.63 1.76 -30.09
CA ASP A 630 20.91 1.06 -29.91
C ASP A 630 20.99 -0.22 -30.76
N ASP A 631 19.86 -0.90 -31.00
CA ASP A 631 19.76 -2.10 -31.82
C ASP A 631 18.74 -1.94 -32.97
N PRO A 632 19.18 -1.58 -34.18
CA PRO A 632 18.30 -1.37 -35.33
C PRO A 632 17.65 -2.65 -35.88
N SER A 633 18.04 -3.84 -35.38
CA SER A 633 17.34 -5.09 -35.71
C SER A 633 15.97 -5.19 -34.99
N ILE A 634 15.78 -4.40 -33.94
CA ILE A 634 14.55 -4.27 -33.19
C ILE A 634 13.87 -2.97 -33.62
N THR A 635 12.61 -3.07 -34.02
CA THR A 635 11.81 -1.92 -34.46
C THR A 635 10.52 -1.85 -33.66
N LYS A 636 9.82 -0.71 -33.72
CA LYS A 636 8.49 -0.58 -33.10
C LYS A 636 7.49 -1.63 -33.60
N ASP A 637 7.67 -2.13 -34.82
CA ASP A 637 6.80 -3.11 -35.48
C ASP A 637 7.25 -4.57 -35.22
N SER A 638 8.34 -4.77 -34.48
CA SER A 638 8.81 -6.11 -34.09
C SER A 638 7.73 -6.80 -33.24
N LEU A 639 7.42 -8.04 -33.62
CA LEU A 639 6.49 -8.90 -32.86
C LEU A 639 7.09 -9.24 -31.49
N VAL A 640 6.25 -9.28 -30.48
CA VAL A 640 6.67 -9.62 -29.11
C VAL A 640 6.78 -11.13 -28.96
N PHE A 641 5.76 -11.86 -29.40
CA PHE A 641 5.66 -13.31 -29.27
C PHE A 641 5.68 -14.05 -30.61
N GLY A 642 5.69 -15.38 -30.54
CA GLY A 642 5.63 -16.26 -31.70
C GLY A 642 7.00 -16.58 -32.29
N PRO A 643 7.06 -17.41 -33.35
CA PRO A 643 8.31 -17.96 -33.87
C PRO A 643 9.33 -16.92 -34.36
N THR A 644 8.86 -15.72 -34.72
CA THR A 644 9.69 -14.60 -35.18
C THR A 644 9.66 -13.42 -34.21
N GLY A 645 9.04 -13.58 -33.04
CA GLY A 645 8.96 -12.54 -32.02
C GLY A 645 10.26 -12.40 -31.22
N ILE A 646 10.41 -11.26 -30.57
CA ILE A 646 11.56 -10.97 -29.69
C ILE A 646 11.64 -12.01 -28.57
N LEU A 647 10.50 -12.41 -28.00
CA LEU A 647 10.36 -13.40 -26.95
C LEU A 647 9.93 -14.76 -27.52
N SER A 648 10.59 -15.21 -28.61
CA SER A 648 10.23 -16.44 -29.34
C SER A 648 10.33 -17.73 -28.52
N HIS A 649 11.06 -17.71 -27.39
CA HIS A 649 11.16 -18.82 -26.44
C HIS A 649 9.96 -18.96 -25.52
N ILE A 650 9.14 -17.91 -25.39
CA ILE A 650 7.97 -17.95 -24.50
C ILE A 650 6.90 -18.87 -25.06
N THR A 651 6.44 -19.77 -24.19
CA THR A 651 5.34 -20.70 -24.47
C THR A 651 4.22 -20.51 -23.45
N ALA A 652 3.05 -21.11 -23.70
CA ALA A 652 1.92 -21.04 -22.78
C ALA A 652 2.26 -21.74 -21.46
N VAL A 653 1.66 -21.28 -20.36
CA VAL A 653 1.78 -21.93 -19.05
C VAL A 653 1.45 -23.42 -19.19
N PRO A 654 2.20 -24.36 -18.60
CA PRO A 654 1.98 -25.79 -18.79
C PRO A 654 0.53 -26.22 -18.53
N GLY A 655 -0.17 -26.68 -19.57
CA GLY A 655 -1.58 -27.08 -19.48
C GLY A 655 -2.60 -25.97 -19.72
N TRP A 656 -2.16 -24.73 -19.94
CA TRP A 656 -2.99 -23.66 -20.50
C TRP A 656 -2.86 -23.66 -22.03
N GLN A 657 -3.81 -23.01 -22.71
CA GLN A 657 -3.77 -22.83 -24.15
C GLN A 657 -3.13 -21.48 -24.49
N LYS A 658 -2.54 -21.38 -25.68
CA LYS A 658 -2.11 -20.09 -26.23
C LYS A 658 -3.33 -19.18 -26.43
N GLY A 659 -3.20 -17.91 -26.08
CA GLY A 659 -4.22 -16.91 -26.35
C GLY A 659 -4.46 -16.61 -27.83
N ASN A 660 -5.69 -16.26 -28.17
CA ASN A 660 -6.08 -15.79 -29.49
C ASN A 660 -5.45 -14.42 -29.78
N ASN A 661 -4.88 -14.27 -30.99
CA ASN A 661 -4.22 -13.06 -31.51
C ASN A 661 -3.01 -12.53 -30.73
N VAL A 662 -2.57 -13.21 -29.66
CA VAL A 662 -1.46 -12.78 -28.80
C VAL A 662 -0.12 -12.65 -29.55
N GLU A 663 0.10 -13.47 -30.58
CA GLU A 663 1.30 -13.43 -31.44
C GLU A 663 1.30 -12.25 -32.43
N ASN A 664 0.20 -11.51 -32.58
CA ASN A 664 0.11 -10.32 -33.44
C ASN A 664 0.47 -9.02 -32.68
N ILE A 665 0.87 -9.12 -31.42
CA ILE A 665 1.26 -7.97 -30.60
C ILE A 665 2.67 -7.51 -31.00
N THR A 666 2.82 -6.21 -31.27
CA THR A 666 4.12 -5.56 -31.53
C THR A 666 4.56 -4.73 -30.32
N LEU A 667 5.83 -4.29 -30.31
CA LEU A 667 6.31 -3.34 -29.30
C LEU A 667 5.47 -2.06 -29.28
N GLU A 668 5.08 -1.53 -30.44
CA GLU A 668 4.24 -0.33 -30.53
C GLU A 668 2.85 -0.56 -29.92
N HIS A 669 2.25 -1.73 -30.13
CA HIS A 669 0.97 -2.07 -29.53
C HIS A 669 1.02 -2.05 -27.98
N LEU A 670 2.12 -2.54 -27.40
CA LEU A 670 2.32 -2.48 -25.95
C LEU A 670 2.52 -1.04 -25.45
N ARG A 671 3.39 -0.26 -26.12
CA ARG A 671 3.71 1.13 -25.74
C ARG A 671 2.50 2.06 -25.82
N THR A 672 1.64 1.85 -26.81
CA THR A 672 0.46 2.70 -27.09
C THR A 672 -0.82 2.20 -26.43
N HIS A 673 -0.74 1.20 -25.53
CA HIS A 673 -1.90 0.60 -24.88
C HIS A 673 -2.94 0.03 -25.87
N SER A 674 -2.51 -0.42 -27.05
CA SER A 674 -3.40 -0.92 -28.11
C SER A 674 -3.26 -2.42 -28.36
N SER A 675 -2.53 -3.14 -27.51
CA SER A 675 -2.30 -4.59 -27.65
C SER A 675 -3.54 -5.45 -27.40
N GLY A 676 -4.54 -4.93 -26.69
CA GLY A 676 -5.68 -5.73 -26.22
C GLY A 676 -5.29 -6.83 -25.23
N ILE A 677 -4.04 -6.82 -24.73
CA ILE A 677 -3.53 -7.90 -23.88
C ILE A 677 -4.30 -7.96 -22.57
N THR A 678 -4.79 -9.14 -22.20
CA THR A 678 -5.39 -9.34 -20.89
C THR A 678 -4.37 -9.93 -19.94
N GLY A 679 -4.73 -10.00 -18.66
CA GLY A 679 -3.86 -10.60 -17.66
C GLY A 679 -4.65 -11.10 -16.47
N VAL A 680 -3.91 -11.55 -15.49
CA VAL A 680 -4.41 -11.90 -14.16
C VAL A 680 -5.15 -10.70 -13.56
N GLY A 681 -6.45 -10.88 -13.32
CA GLY A 681 -7.31 -9.87 -12.70
C GLY A 681 -6.91 -9.58 -11.26
N SER A 682 -7.71 -8.75 -10.58
CA SER A 682 -7.62 -8.23 -9.20
C SER A 682 -7.50 -9.27 -8.06
N ASP A 683 -7.13 -10.50 -8.37
CA ASP A 683 -7.44 -11.68 -7.58
C ASP A 683 -6.22 -12.20 -6.81
N GLY A 684 -5.25 -11.33 -6.45
CA GLY A 684 -4.16 -11.62 -5.51
C GLY A 684 -3.32 -12.88 -5.78
N GLN A 685 -2.55 -13.32 -4.78
CA GLN A 685 -1.62 -14.47 -4.78
C GLN A 685 -2.11 -15.77 -5.48
N GLY A 686 -3.42 -15.99 -5.65
CA GLY A 686 -3.98 -17.26 -6.12
C GLY A 686 -3.54 -17.70 -7.53
N TRP A 687 -3.18 -16.76 -8.40
CA TRP A 687 -2.63 -17.11 -9.73
C TRP A 687 -1.13 -17.44 -9.67
N LYS A 688 -0.35 -16.82 -8.76
CA LYS A 688 1.08 -17.11 -8.60
C LYS A 688 1.28 -18.55 -8.17
N ASP A 689 0.49 -19.00 -7.21
CA ASP A 689 0.54 -20.37 -6.69
C ASP A 689 0.21 -21.39 -7.79
N GLU A 690 -0.82 -21.13 -8.60
CA GLU A 690 -1.19 -21.99 -9.73
C GLU A 690 -0.10 -22.01 -10.81
N VAL A 691 0.45 -20.84 -11.19
CA VAL A 691 1.48 -20.75 -12.22
C VAL A 691 2.77 -21.44 -11.76
N ALA A 692 3.19 -21.19 -10.52
CA ALA A 692 4.36 -21.83 -9.92
C ALA A 692 4.20 -23.36 -9.87
N PHE A 693 3.03 -23.84 -9.45
CA PHE A 693 2.69 -25.26 -9.48
C PHE A 693 2.81 -25.87 -10.89
N ARG A 694 2.30 -25.18 -11.91
CA ARG A 694 2.34 -25.64 -13.31
C ARG A 694 3.76 -25.74 -13.86
N PHE A 695 4.64 -24.85 -13.41
CA PHE A 695 6.06 -24.88 -13.73
C PHE A 695 6.89 -25.80 -12.81
N GLY A 696 6.30 -26.36 -11.75
CA GLY A 696 7.00 -27.20 -10.78
C GLY A 696 7.97 -26.42 -9.90
N ILE A 697 7.71 -25.14 -9.65
CA ILE A 697 8.54 -24.21 -8.89
C ILE A 697 7.76 -23.63 -7.69
N LYS A 698 8.45 -22.91 -6.80
CA LYS A 698 7.82 -22.17 -5.71
C LYS A 698 7.29 -20.80 -6.19
N PRO A 699 6.26 -20.23 -5.55
CA PRO A 699 5.75 -18.90 -5.94
C PRO A 699 6.79 -17.79 -5.92
N ASP A 700 7.76 -17.85 -5.00
CA ASP A 700 8.87 -16.89 -4.90
C ASP A 700 9.99 -17.12 -5.92
N GLN A 701 9.90 -18.19 -6.73
CA GLN A 701 10.80 -18.49 -7.84
C GLN A 701 10.23 -18.05 -9.20
N LEU A 702 9.04 -17.43 -9.23
CA LEU A 702 8.48 -16.88 -10.46
C LEU A 702 9.38 -15.76 -11.01
N THR A 703 9.57 -15.73 -12.33
CA THR A 703 10.46 -14.79 -13.03
C THR A 703 9.65 -13.99 -14.04
N SER A 704 10.23 -12.92 -14.60
CA SER A 704 9.65 -12.18 -15.73
C SER A 704 9.28 -13.09 -16.91
N GLU A 705 10.05 -14.17 -17.12
CA GLU A 705 9.78 -15.20 -18.13
C GLU A 705 8.48 -15.97 -17.84
N HIS A 706 8.31 -16.45 -16.60
CA HIS A 706 7.08 -17.14 -16.19
C HIS A 706 5.84 -16.24 -16.32
N LEU A 707 5.98 -14.94 -16.04
CA LEU A 707 4.89 -13.97 -16.25
C LEU A 707 4.60 -13.73 -17.73
N ALA A 708 5.62 -13.69 -18.59
CA ALA A 708 5.42 -13.60 -20.02
C ALA A 708 4.63 -14.81 -20.56
N SER A 709 4.86 -16.02 -20.03
CA SER A 709 4.06 -17.21 -20.34
C SER A 709 2.59 -17.07 -19.93
N VAL A 710 2.31 -16.41 -18.79
CA VAL A 710 0.94 -16.10 -18.36
C VAL A 710 0.26 -15.21 -19.40
N PHE A 711 0.88 -14.10 -19.78
CA PHE A 711 0.31 -13.18 -20.78
C PHE A 711 0.15 -13.83 -22.16
N TYR A 712 1.09 -14.69 -22.55
CA TYR A 712 1.01 -15.47 -23.79
C TYR A 712 -0.16 -16.46 -23.82
N SER A 713 -0.68 -16.84 -22.66
CA SER A 713 -1.77 -17.80 -22.53
C SER A 713 -3.16 -17.17 -22.55
N PHE A 714 -3.27 -15.83 -22.59
CA PHE A 714 -4.54 -15.14 -22.54
C PHE A 714 -4.98 -14.54 -23.88
N ASP A 715 -6.29 -14.61 -24.16
CA ASP A 715 -6.91 -13.98 -25.32
C ASP A 715 -6.82 -12.45 -25.23
N THR A 716 -6.58 -11.82 -26.38
CA THR A 716 -6.69 -10.35 -26.47
C THR A 716 -8.15 -9.92 -26.49
N THR A 717 -8.52 -8.86 -25.75
CA THR A 717 -9.89 -8.29 -25.75
C THR A 717 -10.28 -7.63 -27.06
N SER A 718 -9.29 -7.26 -27.87
CA SER A 718 -9.45 -6.62 -29.18
C SER A 718 -8.30 -7.04 -30.09
N THR A 719 -8.49 -6.92 -31.40
CA THR A 719 -7.38 -7.11 -32.35
C THR A 719 -6.26 -6.10 -32.04
N PRO A 720 -5.00 -6.54 -31.86
CA PRO A 720 -3.90 -5.63 -31.57
C PRO A 720 -3.82 -4.46 -32.59
N GLY A 721 -3.66 -3.24 -32.09
CA GLY A 721 -3.60 -2.00 -32.86
C GLY A 721 -4.96 -1.34 -33.16
N THR A 722 -6.09 -1.96 -32.81
CA THR A 722 -7.43 -1.44 -33.18
C THR A 722 -8.11 -0.60 -32.10
N VAL A 723 -7.86 -0.90 -30.82
CA VAL A 723 -8.48 -0.19 -29.68
C VAL A 723 -7.39 0.14 -28.67
N ALA A 724 -7.21 1.43 -28.38
CA ALA A 724 -6.37 1.89 -27.28
C ALA A 724 -7.16 1.80 -25.96
N SER A 725 -6.64 1.05 -24.99
CA SER A 725 -7.22 0.86 -23.67
C SER A 725 -6.10 0.74 -22.65
N TYR A 726 -6.09 1.65 -21.66
CA TYR A 726 -5.05 1.72 -20.64
C TYR A 726 -4.82 0.35 -19.97
N ASN A 727 -3.56 -0.08 -19.96
CA ASN A 727 -3.20 -1.44 -19.60
C ASN A 727 -1.77 -1.51 -19.04
N SER A 728 -1.64 -1.87 -17.77
CA SER A 728 -0.33 -2.02 -17.10
C SER A 728 0.39 -3.32 -17.49
N ASN A 729 -0.34 -4.38 -17.86
CA ASN A 729 0.25 -5.68 -18.22
C ASN A 729 1.18 -5.58 -19.42
N GLY A 730 0.84 -4.73 -20.40
CA GLY A 730 1.71 -4.51 -21.55
C GLY A 730 3.07 -3.91 -21.18
N TYR A 731 3.14 -3.08 -20.14
CA TYR A 731 4.38 -2.48 -19.68
C TYR A 731 5.25 -3.45 -18.87
N PHE A 732 4.68 -4.48 -18.25
CA PHE A 732 5.45 -5.59 -17.67
C PHE A 732 6.20 -6.36 -18.76
N LEU A 733 5.55 -6.65 -19.89
CA LEU A 733 6.22 -7.31 -21.02
C LEU A 733 7.33 -6.44 -21.62
N LEU A 734 7.14 -5.12 -21.72
CA LEU A 734 8.19 -4.22 -22.19
C LEU A 734 9.43 -4.26 -21.30
N ARG A 735 9.26 -4.34 -19.97
CA ARG A 735 10.40 -4.52 -19.04
C ARG A 735 11.16 -5.81 -19.32
N TYR A 736 10.43 -6.92 -19.47
CA TYR A 736 11.05 -8.19 -19.77
C TYR A 736 11.75 -8.22 -21.14
N VAL A 737 11.21 -7.52 -22.15
CA VAL A 737 11.90 -7.32 -23.44
C VAL A 737 13.26 -6.67 -23.24
N VAL A 738 13.36 -5.63 -22.41
CA VAL A 738 14.65 -4.99 -22.08
C VAL A 738 15.60 -6.00 -21.46
N GLU A 739 15.14 -6.76 -20.46
CA GLU A 739 15.99 -7.75 -19.77
C GLU A 739 16.48 -8.85 -20.72
N HIS A 740 15.57 -9.38 -21.55
CA HIS A 740 15.87 -10.47 -22.48
C HIS A 740 16.86 -10.05 -23.57
N VAL A 741 16.63 -8.90 -24.22
CA VAL A 741 17.47 -8.42 -25.32
C VAL A 741 18.86 -8.03 -24.82
N THR A 742 18.93 -7.38 -23.66
CA THR A 742 20.21 -6.85 -23.15
C THR A 742 21.00 -7.87 -22.34
N GLY A 743 20.35 -8.92 -21.83
CA GLY A 743 20.94 -9.88 -20.89
C GLY A 743 21.22 -9.28 -19.51
N GLN A 744 20.75 -8.06 -19.22
CA GLN A 744 20.92 -7.36 -17.95
C GLN A 744 19.60 -7.34 -17.19
N SER A 745 19.64 -7.35 -15.85
CA SER A 745 18.45 -7.02 -15.08
C SER A 745 18.01 -5.58 -15.35
N LEU A 746 16.71 -5.30 -15.22
CA LEU A 746 16.20 -3.95 -15.47
C LEU A 746 16.91 -2.88 -14.63
N ASN A 747 17.20 -3.17 -13.35
CA ASN A 747 17.97 -2.30 -12.47
C ASN A 747 19.36 -1.98 -13.04
N THR A 748 20.05 -2.99 -13.56
CA THR A 748 21.39 -2.83 -14.12
C THR A 748 21.34 -2.00 -15.40
N TYR A 749 20.36 -2.24 -16.27
CA TYR A 749 20.20 -1.49 -17.51
C TYR A 749 19.88 0.00 -17.23
N LEU A 750 18.94 0.26 -16.33
CA LEU A 750 18.58 1.62 -15.91
C LEU A 750 19.81 2.36 -15.32
N ALA A 751 20.55 1.72 -14.42
CA ALA A 751 21.72 2.33 -13.79
C ALA A 751 22.88 2.57 -14.79
N THR A 752 23.25 1.55 -15.57
CA THR A 752 24.48 1.58 -16.38
C THR A 752 24.28 2.18 -17.76
N SER A 753 23.17 1.87 -18.42
CA SER A 753 22.90 2.27 -19.79
C SER A 753 22.09 3.57 -19.83
N MET A 754 21.23 3.80 -18.83
CA MET A 754 20.45 5.04 -18.73
C MET A 754 20.99 6.04 -17.70
N GLY A 755 21.96 5.68 -16.84
CA GLY A 755 22.46 6.59 -15.81
C GLY A 755 21.44 6.89 -14.69
N ALA A 756 20.40 6.06 -14.57
CA ALA A 756 19.28 6.24 -13.65
C ALA A 756 19.52 5.41 -12.37
N THR A 757 20.50 5.80 -11.55
CA THR A 757 20.90 5.02 -10.35
C THR A 757 19.88 5.08 -9.21
N ASP A 758 19.04 6.11 -9.20
CA ASP A 758 17.99 6.32 -8.20
C ASP A 758 16.63 5.74 -8.64
N ILE A 759 16.60 4.91 -9.68
CA ILE A 759 15.41 4.21 -10.16
C ILE A 759 15.64 2.71 -10.08
N VAL A 760 14.81 2.02 -9.31
CA VAL A 760 14.94 0.60 -9.05
C VAL A 760 13.60 -0.11 -9.16
N VAL A 761 13.62 -1.40 -9.49
CA VAL A 761 12.47 -2.29 -9.33
C VAL A 761 12.13 -2.37 -7.85
N ALA A 762 10.86 -2.11 -7.53
CA ALA A 762 10.35 -2.17 -6.18
C ALA A 762 10.52 -3.59 -5.62
N ALA A 763 11.07 -3.69 -4.41
CA ALA A 763 11.15 -4.96 -3.72
C ALA A 763 9.75 -5.47 -3.33
N GLU A 764 9.57 -6.79 -3.24
CA GLU A 764 8.34 -7.40 -2.72
C GLU A 764 8.37 -7.55 -1.20
N ARG A 765 9.50 -8.00 -0.63
CA ARG A 765 9.67 -8.24 0.81
C ARG A 765 10.13 -6.99 1.54
N LEU A 766 9.79 -6.88 2.82
CA LEU A 766 10.24 -5.77 3.67
C LEU A 766 11.76 -5.75 3.82
N ALA A 767 12.38 -6.93 3.98
CA ALA A 767 13.83 -7.08 4.11
C ALA A 767 14.62 -6.67 2.86
N ASP A 768 13.96 -6.65 1.69
CA ASP A 768 14.57 -6.33 0.40
C ASP A 768 14.37 -4.85 0.00
N ARG A 769 13.66 -4.05 0.81
CA ARG A 769 13.42 -2.62 0.56
C ARG A 769 14.74 -1.85 0.51
N GLN A 770 14.74 -0.77 -0.26
CA GLN A 770 15.86 0.17 -0.21
C GLN A 770 15.95 0.79 1.19
N THR A 771 17.17 1.07 1.67
CA THR A 771 17.40 1.61 3.02
C THR A 771 16.68 2.94 3.29
N ASN A 772 16.36 3.70 2.23
CA ASN A 772 15.64 4.96 2.24
C ASN A 772 14.22 4.85 1.64
N GLU A 773 13.65 3.64 1.50
CA GLU A 773 12.24 3.45 1.14
C GLU A 773 11.36 3.62 2.39
N PRO A 774 10.39 4.55 2.38
CA PRO A 774 9.52 4.78 3.54
C PRO A 774 8.41 3.73 3.67
N ASP A 775 7.74 3.71 4.81
CA ASP A 775 6.46 3.04 5.00
C ASP A 775 5.36 3.76 4.21
N TYR A 776 4.32 3.02 3.82
CA TYR A 776 3.21 3.54 3.03
C TYR A 776 1.91 3.55 3.82
N GLN A 777 1.18 4.66 3.78
CA GLN A 777 -0.15 4.78 4.39
C GLN A 777 -1.24 4.29 3.43
N ILE A 778 -1.96 3.23 3.82
CA ILE A 778 -3.00 2.58 3.01
C ILE A 778 -4.38 2.80 3.65
N ILE A 779 -5.37 3.22 2.86
CA ILE A 779 -6.69 3.64 3.38
C ILE A 779 -7.70 2.48 3.52
N ASP A 780 -7.65 1.41 2.71
CA ASP A 780 -8.65 0.32 2.73
C ASP A 780 -8.10 -0.97 3.37
N ARG A 781 -8.90 -1.65 4.22
CA ARG A 781 -8.62 -2.95 4.90
C ARG A 781 -9.06 -4.19 4.16
N GLU A 782 -10.13 -4.13 3.39
CA GLU A 782 -10.77 -5.32 2.84
C GLU A 782 -10.19 -5.73 1.47
N THR A 783 -9.56 -4.80 0.74
CA THR A 783 -8.79 -5.09 -0.50
C THR A 783 -7.29 -5.41 -0.26
N ARG A 784 -6.84 -5.43 1.02
CA ARG A 784 -5.43 -5.28 1.47
C ARG A 784 -4.35 -6.21 0.91
N ALA A 785 -4.66 -7.44 0.55
CA ALA A 785 -3.63 -8.38 0.08
C ALA A 785 -3.53 -8.44 -1.46
N ARG A 786 -4.64 -8.20 -2.16
CA ARG A 786 -4.77 -8.64 -3.57
C ARG A 786 -4.19 -7.68 -4.59
N TRP A 787 -4.24 -6.38 -4.31
CA TRP A 787 -3.83 -5.33 -5.25
C TRP A 787 -2.34 -4.97 -5.10
N PHE A 788 -1.84 -4.94 -3.87
CA PHE A 788 -0.43 -4.66 -3.61
C PHE A 788 0.49 -5.71 -4.23
N GLU A 789 0.14 -7.00 -4.17
CA GLU A 789 0.99 -8.11 -4.65
C GLU A 789 1.12 -8.22 -6.18
N LEU A 790 0.16 -7.67 -6.93
CA LEU A 790 0.12 -7.71 -8.40
C LEU A 790 0.90 -6.54 -9.02
N GLU A 791 0.79 -5.34 -8.46
CA GLU A 791 1.58 -4.19 -8.90
C GLU A 791 3.03 -4.24 -8.39
N ASN A 792 3.29 -4.99 -7.31
CA ASN A 792 4.63 -5.18 -6.75
C ASN A 792 5.62 -5.87 -7.67
N TYR A 793 5.17 -6.80 -8.51
CA TYR A 793 6.10 -7.75 -9.14
C TYR A 793 7.15 -7.02 -9.98
N LEU A 794 6.85 -5.82 -10.49
CA LEU A 794 7.77 -5.06 -11.32
C LEU A 794 7.60 -3.53 -11.24
N ALA A 795 6.76 -2.96 -10.37
CA ALA A 795 6.64 -1.49 -10.25
C ALA A 795 8.02 -0.87 -10.02
N LEU A 796 8.30 0.27 -10.66
CA LEU A 796 9.52 1.00 -10.36
C LEU A 796 9.31 1.89 -9.14
N SER A 797 10.37 2.06 -8.36
CA SER A 797 10.51 3.06 -7.30
C SER A 797 11.62 4.02 -7.67
N ALA A 798 11.47 5.29 -7.32
CA ALA A 798 12.53 6.26 -7.49
C ALA A 798 12.49 7.36 -6.44
N SER A 799 13.59 8.09 -6.33
CA SER A 799 13.60 9.37 -5.62
C SER A 799 12.99 10.48 -6.49
N ALA A 800 12.39 11.50 -5.89
CA ALA A 800 11.94 12.71 -6.60
C ALA A 800 13.09 13.36 -7.43
N PRO A 801 14.32 13.52 -6.92
CA PRO A 801 15.45 14.00 -7.74
C PRO A 801 15.83 13.03 -8.87
N GLY A 802 15.78 11.72 -8.63
CA GLY A 802 16.02 10.69 -9.65
C GLY A 802 15.03 10.76 -10.80
N LEU A 803 13.75 10.99 -10.49
CA LEU A 803 12.69 11.19 -11.49
C LEU A 803 12.96 12.36 -12.41
N VAL A 804 13.25 13.55 -11.85
CA VAL A 804 13.48 14.74 -12.69
C VAL A 804 14.75 14.57 -13.51
N SER A 805 15.84 14.06 -12.90
CA SER A 805 17.11 13.82 -13.59
C SER A 805 16.95 12.84 -14.75
N PHE A 806 16.18 11.76 -14.56
CA PHE A 806 15.85 10.84 -15.63
C PHE A 806 15.09 11.54 -16.75
N PHE A 807 14.08 12.33 -16.39
CA PHE A 807 13.23 13.01 -17.35
C PHE A 807 14.02 14.02 -18.20
N ASP A 808 14.91 14.83 -17.63
CA ASP A 808 15.71 15.77 -18.43
C ASP A 808 16.61 15.08 -19.47
N ASN A 809 17.14 13.89 -19.14
CA ASN A 809 18.03 13.14 -20.05
C ASN A 809 17.28 12.34 -21.14
N TYR A 810 16.05 11.89 -20.87
CA TYR A 810 15.34 10.93 -21.72
C TYR A 810 13.93 11.37 -22.14
N ALA A 811 13.42 12.50 -21.64
CA ALA A 811 12.16 13.02 -22.12
C ALA A 811 12.27 13.32 -23.60
N PRO A 812 11.31 12.86 -24.41
CA PRO A 812 11.32 13.14 -25.83
C PRO A 812 11.15 14.65 -26.04
N ARG A 813 12.25 15.33 -26.38
CA ARG A 813 12.15 16.54 -27.20
C ARG A 813 11.72 16.08 -28.59
N TYR A 814 10.41 16.10 -28.85
CA TYR A 814 9.71 15.89 -30.14
C TYR A 814 9.25 14.47 -30.54
N GLU A 815 7.95 14.33 -30.86
CA GLU A 815 7.40 14.02 -32.19
C GLU A 815 5.85 13.92 -32.13
N TYR A 816 5.13 14.87 -32.75
CA TYR A 816 3.69 14.75 -32.99
C TYR A 816 3.48 13.84 -34.20
N HIS A 817 2.78 12.70 -34.06
CA HIS A 817 2.21 12.01 -35.22
C HIS A 817 0.71 12.23 -35.30
N GLU A 818 0.26 12.72 -36.46
CA GLU A 818 -1.14 12.90 -36.80
C GLU A 818 -1.76 11.53 -37.11
N ASP A 819 -2.97 11.22 -36.63
CA ASP A 819 -3.64 9.96 -36.97
C ASP A 819 -3.85 9.89 -38.49
N PRO A 820 -3.23 8.93 -39.20
CA PRO A 820 -3.34 8.86 -40.66
C PRO A 820 -4.78 8.57 -41.13
N ASN A 821 -5.65 8.07 -40.25
CA ASN A 821 -7.05 7.84 -40.55
C ASN A 821 -7.98 8.98 -40.10
N ASN A 822 -7.46 9.99 -39.38
CA ASN A 822 -8.27 11.08 -38.85
C ASN A 822 -7.44 12.38 -38.65
N PRO A 823 -7.23 13.17 -39.73
CA PRO A 823 -6.45 14.41 -39.69
C PRO A 823 -7.04 15.39 -38.66
N GLY A 824 -6.21 15.92 -37.77
CA GLY A 824 -6.62 16.76 -36.64
C GLY A 824 -6.95 16.03 -35.32
N VAL A 825 -6.90 14.69 -35.27
CA VAL A 825 -6.96 13.91 -34.03
C VAL A 825 -5.56 13.40 -33.70
N PHE A 826 -4.93 13.94 -32.66
CA PHE A 826 -3.65 13.45 -32.15
C PHE A 826 -3.90 12.19 -31.32
N LYS A 827 -3.35 11.05 -31.75
CA LYS A 827 -3.62 9.71 -31.17
C LYS A 827 -2.70 9.30 -30.03
N TYR A 828 -1.98 10.24 -29.44
CA TYR A 828 -1.17 9.98 -28.26
C TYR A 828 -1.94 10.48 -27.04
N PHE A 829 -1.94 9.71 -25.95
CA PHE A 829 -1.98 10.32 -24.62
C PHE A 829 -0.81 11.30 -24.64
N PRO A 830 -1.03 12.62 -24.75
CA PRO A 830 0.06 13.52 -25.01
C PRO A 830 0.93 13.48 -23.77
N TYR A 831 2.12 12.91 -23.92
CA TYR A 831 3.24 13.04 -22.99
C TYR A 831 3.80 14.48 -22.98
N ASP A 832 2.97 15.45 -23.37
CA ASP A 832 3.23 16.87 -23.37
C ASP A 832 2.62 17.38 -22.05
N GLY A 833 3.49 17.63 -21.08
CA GLY A 833 3.11 18.03 -19.73
C GLY A 833 3.44 16.98 -18.67
N GLY A 834 3.45 15.67 -18.96
CA GLY A 834 3.88 14.60 -18.04
C GLY A 834 2.77 13.65 -17.55
N ILE A 835 3.05 12.76 -16.58
CA ILE A 835 2.13 11.67 -16.15
C ILE A 835 1.89 11.66 -14.63
N GLY A 836 0.73 11.15 -14.22
CA GLY A 836 0.43 10.85 -12.83
C GLY A 836 0.39 9.36 -12.52
N GLY A 837 0.72 9.02 -11.27
CA GLY A 837 0.69 7.66 -10.76
C GLY A 837 -0.17 7.54 -9.50
N ALA A 838 -0.98 6.49 -9.46
CA ALA A 838 -1.78 6.11 -8.32
C ALA A 838 -1.68 4.59 -8.14
N MET A 839 -1.30 4.17 -6.94
CA MET A 839 -1.47 2.81 -6.44
C MET A 839 -1.82 2.91 -4.96
N ASN A 840 -2.29 1.81 -4.36
CA ASN A 840 -2.50 1.79 -2.92
C ASN A 840 -1.20 2.19 -2.21
N GLY A 841 -1.30 3.09 -1.25
CA GLY A 841 -0.17 3.59 -0.48
C GLY A 841 0.69 4.66 -1.14
N THR A 842 0.57 4.97 -2.44
CA THR A 842 1.39 6.04 -3.07
C THR A 842 0.59 6.92 -4.02
N ARG A 843 1.07 8.14 -4.18
CA ARG A 843 0.68 9.05 -5.27
C ARG A 843 1.92 9.70 -5.81
N SER A 844 2.06 9.76 -7.13
CA SER A 844 3.26 10.30 -7.78
C SER A 844 2.88 11.15 -8.97
N GLY A 845 3.77 12.06 -9.36
CA GLY A 845 3.63 12.83 -10.58
C GLY A 845 4.98 13.26 -11.12
N LEU A 846 5.05 13.32 -12.44
CA LEU A 846 6.19 13.81 -13.18
C LEU A 846 5.70 14.73 -14.27
N GLY A 847 6.12 15.98 -14.23
CA GLY A 847 5.76 17.02 -15.18
C GLY A 847 6.97 17.70 -15.78
N ALA A 848 6.80 18.28 -16.97
CA ALA A 848 7.85 19.07 -17.59
C ALA A 848 7.32 20.06 -18.61
N ASN A 849 8.08 21.12 -18.80
CA ASN A 849 7.79 22.12 -19.81
C ASN A 849 9.01 22.26 -20.74
N PRO A 850 8.90 21.78 -22.01
CA PRO A 850 10.01 21.82 -22.96
C PRO A 850 10.35 23.25 -23.42
N THR A 851 9.43 24.21 -23.27
CA THR A 851 9.67 25.62 -23.64
C THR A 851 10.49 26.34 -22.58
N THR A 852 10.24 26.05 -21.31
CA THR A 852 10.94 26.68 -20.17
C THR A 852 12.05 25.81 -19.59
N ASN A 853 12.23 24.59 -20.11
CA ASN A 853 13.27 23.62 -19.77
C ASN A 853 13.30 23.26 -18.27
N TYR A 854 12.10 23.02 -17.72
CA TYR A 854 11.91 22.53 -16.36
C TYR A 854 11.35 21.11 -16.33
N ALA A 855 11.74 20.36 -15.30
CA ALA A 855 11.09 19.12 -14.88
C ALA A 855 10.70 19.22 -13.40
N LEU A 856 9.53 18.67 -13.06
CA LEU A 856 8.95 18.62 -11.72
C LEU A 856 8.59 17.18 -11.40
N GLY A 857 9.17 16.62 -10.35
CA GLY A 857 8.88 15.27 -9.89
C GLY A 857 8.43 15.30 -8.45
N HIS A 858 7.37 14.57 -8.12
CA HIS A 858 6.91 14.46 -6.74
C HIS A 858 6.29 13.10 -6.43
N ILE A 859 6.42 12.65 -5.19
CA ILE A 859 5.94 11.35 -4.72
C ILE A 859 5.49 11.46 -3.26
N TRP A 860 4.32 10.92 -2.92
CA TRP A 860 3.79 10.79 -1.56
C TRP A 860 3.73 9.32 -1.17
N ASN A 861 4.14 8.98 0.05
CA ASN A 861 3.98 7.64 0.62
C ASN A 861 2.58 7.43 1.22
N SER A 862 1.55 7.97 0.56
CA SER A 862 0.17 7.80 1.00
C SER A 862 -0.80 7.68 -0.16
N ASP A 863 -1.84 6.89 0.06
CA ASP A 863 -3.02 6.87 -0.78
C ASP A 863 -3.98 7.98 -0.38
N PHE A 864 -4.69 8.57 -1.34
CA PHE A 864 -5.80 9.51 -1.07
C PHE A 864 -6.71 9.71 -2.30
N PRO A 865 -8.00 10.05 -2.10
CA PRO A 865 -8.96 10.24 -3.19
C PRO A 865 -8.73 11.57 -3.94
N GLY A 866 -8.40 11.49 -5.23
CA GLY A 866 -8.23 12.65 -6.11
C GLY A 866 -7.00 12.55 -7.02
N SER A 867 -6.85 13.53 -7.93
CA SER A 867 -5.65 13.62 -8.78
C SER A 867 -4.41 13.94 -7.94
N ASN A 868 -3.24 13.57 -8.46
CA ASN A 868 -1.94 13.88 -7.88
C ASN A 868 -1.59 15.39 -7.89
N ARG A 869 -2.52 16.28 -8.30
CA ARG A 869 -2.38 17.75 -8.38
C ARG A 869 -1.16 18.22 -9.17
N LYS A 870 -0.70 17.40 -10.12
CA LYS A 870 0.45 17.72 -10.97
C LYS A 870 0.28 19.06 -11.68
N ASP A 871 -0.87 19.31 -12.28
CA ASP A 871 -1.11 20.55 -13.05
C ASP A 871 -1.15 21.80 -12.16
N ASP A 872 -1.62 21.63 -10.92
CA ASP A 872 -1.59 22.67 -9.90
C ASP A 872 -0.16 22.98 -9.49
N LEU A 873 0.68 21.97 -9.29
CA LEU A 873 2.09 22.17 -8.99
C LEU A 873 2.85 22.79 -10.18
N GLU A 874 2.52 22.41 -11.41
CA GLU A 874 3.06 23.04 -12.63
C GLU A 874 2.61 24.49 -12.76
N ALA A 875 1.37 24.82 -12.41
CA ALA A 875 0.90 26.20 -12.36
C ALA A 875 1.69 27.02 -11.33
N ALA A 876 1.89 26.50 -10.11
CA ALA A 876 2.73 27.16 -9.09
C ALA A 876 4.17 27.37 -9.56
N LEU A 877 4.73 26.36 -10.22
CA LEU A 877 6.07 26.41 -10.81
C LEU A 877 6.19 27.57 -11.83
N ASN A 878 5.16 27.80 -12.62
CA ASN A 878 5.10 28.90 -13.60
C ASN A 878 4.73 30.26 -12.98
N GLY A 879 4.72 30.37 -11.65
CA GLY A 879 4.33 31.59 -10.93
C GLY A 879 2.84 31.91 -11.03
N VAL A 880 2.03 30.97 -11.52
CA VAL A 880 0.58 31.09 -11.55
C VAL A 880 0.05 30.78 -10.15
N PRO A 881 -0.73 31.67 -9.53
CA PRO A 881 -1.35 31.39 -8.24
C PRO A 881 -2.28 30.18 -8.35
N VAL A 882 -1.91 29.09 -7.67
CA VAL A 882 -2.66 27.83 -7.66
C VAL A 882 -3.80 27.91 -6.66
N GLY A 883 -4.95 27.34 -7.00
CA GLY A 883 -6.08 27.24 -6.08
C GLY A 883 -6.91 28.51 -5.90
N ASN A 884 -6.76 29.53 -6.73
CA ASN A 884 -7.55 30.76 -6.62
C ASN A 884 -8.68 30.84 -7.67
N CYS A 885 -9.66 29.94 -7.57
CA CYS A 885 -11.02 30.30 -7.99
C CYS A 885 -11.54 31.31 -6.97
N LYS A 886 -11.36 32.60 -7.25
CA LYS A 886 -11.78 33.70 -6.37
C LYS A 886 -12.63 34.69 -7.14
N PRO A 887 -13.55 35.40 -6.48
CA PRO A 887 -14.09 36.62 -7.03
C PRO A 887 -12.94 37.61 -7.23
N THR A 888 -12.45 37.72 -8.46
CA THR A 888 -11.47 38.75 -8.85
C THR A 888 -12.17 39.78 -9.72
N THR A 889 -11.90 41.06 -9.45
CA THR A 889 -12.31 42.18 -10.30
C THR A 889 -11.24 42.55 -11.33
N ASP A 890 -10.05 41.96 -11.23
CA ASP A 890 -8.98 42.10 -12.21
C ASP A 890 -9.25 41.14 -13.37
N LEU A 891 -9.73 41.65 -14.51
CA LEU A 891 -10.21 40.86 -15.65
C LEU A 891 -9.30 40.99 -16.89
N THR A 892 -8.01 41.25 -16.69
CA THR A 892 -7.07 41.46 -17.80
C THR A 892 -6.66 40.18 -18.55
N SER A 893 -7.03 39.00 -18.06
CA SER A 893 -6.68 37.69 -18.61
C SER A 893 -7.90 36.88 -19.07
N SER A 894 -7.68 35.72 -19.68
CA SER A 894 -8.74 34.74 -19.96
C SER A 894 -9.11 33.98 -18.67
N TYR A 895 -10.39 33.72 -18.46
CA TYR A 895 -10.89 33.00 -17.28
C TYR A 895 -11.77 31.82 -17.67
N ARG A 896 -11.81 30.82 -16.80
CA ARG A 896 -12.82 29.76 -16.81
C ARG A 896 -13.95 30.11 -15.85
N ILE A 897 -15.18 29.87 -16.26
CA ILE A 897 -16.37 30.14 -15.45
C ILE A 897 -16.82 28.82 -14.82
N ARG A 898 -16.53 28.63 -13.53
CA ARG A 898 -16.77 27.38 -12.80
C ARG A 898 -18.04 27.47 -11.98
N SER A 899 -18.90 26.46 -12.10
CA SER A 899 -20.11 26.38 -11.28
C SER A 899 -19.76 26.14 -9.81
N ALA A 900 -20.43 26.86 -8.92
CA ALA A 900 -20.38 26.61 -7.48
C ALA A 900 -21.49 25.66 -7.00
N TRP A 901 -22.35 25.22 -7.91
CA TRP A 901 -23.61 24.52 -7.58
C TRP A 901 -23.55 23.00 -7.76
N THR A 902 -22.77 22.49 -8.70
CA THR A 902 -22.76 21.06 -9.03
C THR A 902 -21.97 20.25 -8.00
N ASN A 903 -22.55 19.14 -7.53
CA ASN A 903 -21.93 18.21 -6.56
C ASN A 903 -20.82 17.34 -7.18
N GLU A 904 -20.63 17.41 -8.49
CA GLU A 904 -19.50 16.83 -9.20
C GLU A 904 -18.35 17.83 -9.20
N LYS A 905 -17.16 17.42 -8.76
CA LYS A 905 -15.99 18.30 -8.72
C LYS A 905 -15.73 18.83 -10.14
N ASP A 906 -15.63 20.16 -10.26
CA ASP A 906 -15.08 20.89 -11.43
C ASP A 906 -15.96 21.00 -12.69
N THR A 907 -17.24 21.39 -12.57
CA THR A 907 -18.08 21.72 -13.75
C THR A 907 -17.81 23.14 -14.29
N TYR A 908 -17.45 23.24 -15.58
CA TYR A 908 -17.18 24.52 -16.27
C TYR A 908 -18.12 24.80 -17.44
N LEU A 909 -18.41 26.09 -17.67
CA LEU A 909 -19.14 26.57 -18.85
C LEU A 909 -18.26 26.50 -20.11
N ASN A 910 -18.70 25.77 -21.14
CA ASN A 910 -17.94 25.57 -22.38
C ASN A 910 -18.81 25.49 -23.65
N THR A 911 -18.16 25.56 -24.82
CA THR A 911 -18.78 25.39 -26.14
C THR A 911 -18.32 24.09 -26.83
N GLU A 912 -19.22 23.18 -27.23
CA GLU A 912 -18.86 21.99 -28.02
C GLU A 912 -19.16 22.14 -29.52
N THR A 913 -18.37 21.47 -30.37
CA THR A 913 -18.70 21.25 -31.79
C THR A 913 -19.14 19.80 -31.96
N ILE A 914 -20.42 19.56 -32.26
CA ILE A 914 -20.89 18.23 -32.69
C ILE A 914 -20.71 18.16 -34.21
N SER A 915 -20.12 17.09 -34.72
CA SER A 915 -19.82 16.89 -36.15
C SER A 915 -20.97 17.34 -37.06
N GLY A 916 -20.84 18.51 -37.68
CA GLY A 916 -21.77 19.02 -38.68
C GLY A 916 -23.03 19.74 -38.17
N GLN A 917 -23.15 20.12 -36.89
CA GLN A 917 -24.24 21.00 -36.39
C GLN A 917 -23.72 22.18 -35.55
N ALA A 918 -24.56 23.21 -35.39
CA ALA A 918 -24.25 24.46 -34.69
C ALA A 918 -23.72 24.20 -33.26
N ALA A 919 -22.74 25.02 -32.82
CA ALA A 919 -22.11 24.89 -31.52
C ALA A 919 -23.14 25.03 -30.38
N GLY A 920 -23.18 24.04 -29.48
CA GLY A 920 -24.04 24.05 -28.30
C GLY A 920 -23.26 24.47 -27.05
N LEU A 921 -23.92 25.18 -26.13
CA LEU A 921 -23.40 25.45 -24.79
C LEU A 921 -23.63 24.23 -23.89
N LYS A 922 -22.61 23.83 -23.13
CA LYS A 922 -22.70 22.75 -22.15
C LYS A 922 -22.00 23.12 -20.84
N ALA A 923 -22.41 22.41 -19.79
CA ALA A 923 -21.70 22.32 -18.53
C ALA A 923 -21.13 20.91 -18.44
N THR A 924 -19.80 20.78 -18.39
CA THR A 924 -19.14 19.46 -18.37
C THR A 924 -18.31 19.35 -17.10
N SER A 925 -18.51 18.26 -16.36
CA SER A 925 -17.62 17.73 -15.32
C SER A 925 -16.73 16.66 -15.96
N LYS A 926 -15.44 16.66 -15.69
CA LYS A 926 -14.55 15.56 -16.09
C LYS A 926 -13.58 15.30 -14.93
N ASP A 927 -13.48 14.05 -14.51
CA ASP A 927 -12.65 13.62 -13.37
C ASP A 927 -11.13 13.78 -13.63
N ASP A 928 -10.74 14.15 -14.84
CA ASP A 928 -9.35 14.39 -15.21
C ASP A 928 -9.14 15.89 -15.51
N GLN A 929 -8.64 16.63 -14.51
CA GLN A 929 -8.35 18.07 -14.64
C GLN A 929 -7.25 18.38 -15.67
N SER A 930 -6.44 17.38 -16.05
CA SER A 930 -5.31 17.53 -16.97
C SER A 930 -5.72 17.93 -18.39
N GLU A 931 -6.94 17.58 -18.82
CA GLU A 931 -7.44 17.98 -20.14
C GLU A 931 -8.08 19.37 -20.16
N ILE A 932 -8.53 19.92 -19.03
CA ILE A 932 -9.33 21.16 -18.97
C ILE A 932 -8.47 22.42 -19.18
N LEU A 933 -7.18 22.38 -18.84
CA LEU A 933 -6.26 23.51 -19.01
C LEU A 933 -6.00 23.86 -20.50
N GLY A 934 -6.13 22.87 -21.39
CA GLY A 934 -5.98 23.05 -22.84
C GLY A 934 -7.27 23.42 -23.60
N TRP A 935 -8.44 23.41 -22.95
CA TRP A 935 -9.72 23.64 -23.63
C TRP A 935 -9.99 25.13 -23.84
N HIS A 936 -9.56 25.66 -24.99
CA HIS A 936 -9.93 27.02 -25.41
C HIS A 936 -11.45 27.24 -25.44
N SER A 937 -12.25 26.19 -25.58
CA SER A 937 -13.72 26.23 -25.59
C SER A 937 -14.34 26.55 -24.22
N ALA A 938 -13.60 26.34 -23.13
CA ALA A 938 -14.01 26.64 -21.75
C ALA A 938 -13.38 27.94 -21.22
N GLN A 939 -12.60 28.65 -22.04
CA GLN A 939 -11.89 29.87 -21.69
C GLN A 939 -12.58 31.10 -22.29
N TRP A 940 -12.73 32.13 -21.47
CA TRP A 940 -13.53 33.31 -21.78
C TRP A 940 -12.75 34.60 -21.50
N ASN A 941 -12.79 35.53 -22.46
CA ASN A 941 -12.25 36.87 -22.30
C ASN A 941 -13.36 37.83 -21.87
N PHE A 942 -13.10 38.63 -20.84
CA PHE A 942 -14.03 39.64 -20.33
C PHE A 942 -13.66 41.01 -20.91
N ILE A 943 -14.36 41.43 -21.95
CA ILE A 943 -14.13 42.72 -22.59
C ILE A 943 -14.99 43.77 -21.91
N GLN A 944 -14.34 44.75 -21.26
CA GLN A 944 -15.02 45.82 -20.55
C GLN A 944 -15.69 46.81 -21.52
N VAL A 945 -16.95 47.14 -21.24
CA VAL A 945 -17.73 48.18 -21.92
C VAL A 945 -18.25 49.15 -20.86
N ILE A 946 -17.96 50.44 -21.01
CA ILE A 946 -18.45 51.48 -20.11
C ILE A 946 -19.56 52.25 -20.82
N ASP A 947 -20.73 52.31 -20.21
CA ASP A 947 -21.88 53.06 -20.73
C ASP A 947 -22.59 53.79 -19.58
N ASN A 948 -22.80 55.10 -19.73
CA ASN A 948 -23.36 55.99 -18.70
C ASN A 948 -22.76 55.84 -17.29
N GLY A 949 -21.45 55.54 -17.21
CA GLY A 949 -20.73 55.36 -15.94
C GLY A 949 -20.93 54.00 -15.28
N GLN A 950 -21.72 53.10 -15.87
CA GLN A 950 -21.84 51.71 -15.43
C GLN A 950 -20.95 50.79 -16.29
N THR A 951 -20.31 49.83 -15.64
CA THR A 951 -19.45 48.83 -16.29
C THR A 951 -20.26 47.59 -16.66
N TYR A 952 -20.10 47.15 -17.91
CA TYR A 952 -20.61 45.91 -18.44
C TYR A 952 -19.47 45.10 -19.06
N TYR A 953 -19.70 43.80 -19.25
CA TYR A 953 -18.72 42.89 -19.81
C TYR A 953 -19.33 42.10 -20.97
N ILE A 954 -18.57 42.00 -22.06
CA ILE A 954 -18.81 41.02 -23.11
C ILE A 954 -17.96 39.80 -22.77
N ILE A 955 -18.60 38.64 -22.65
CA ILE A 955 -17.95 37.37 -22.30
C ILE A 955 -17.68 36.61 -23.61
N GLN A 956 -16.49 36.80 -24.18
CA GLN A 956 -16.11 36.29 -25.49
C GLN A 956 -15.39 34.95 -25.39
N ASN A 957 -15.78 33.97 -26.21
CA ASN A 957 -15.14 32.65 -26.20
C ASN A 957 -13.75 32.69 -26.86
N ARG A 958 -12.76 32.01 -26.27
CA ARG A 958 -11.38 32.00 -26.79
C ARG A 958 -11.20 31.04 -27.98
N TYR A 959 -11.95 29.94 -28.05
CA TYR A 959 -11.89 28.98 -29.16
C TYR A 959 -12.53 29.50 -30.45
N GLN A 960 -13.56 30.34 -30.34
CA GLN A 960 -14.22 30.99 -31.48
C GLN A 960 -14.16 32.52 -31.35
N PRO A 961 -13.04 33.15 -31.77
CA PRO A 961 -12.89 34.60 -31.73
C PRO A 961 -13.94 35.28 -32.61
N GLY A 962 -14.97 35.86 -32.00
CA GLY A 962 -16.12 36.46 -32.69
C GLY A 962 -17.48 36.04 -32.13
N THR A 963 -17.52 35.05 -31.24
CA THR A 963 -18.73 34.66 -30.52
C THR A 963 -18.71 35.11 -29.05
N ALA A 964 -19.87 35.46 -28.52
CA ALA A 964 -20.02 35.84 -27.11
C ALA A 964 -21.30 35.22 -26.51
N LEU A 965 -21.33 35.13 -25.18
CA LEU A 965 -22.55 34.77 -24.47
C LEU A 965 -23.58 35.88 -24.65
N HIS A 966 -24.74 35.53 -25.19
CA HIS A 966 -25.82 36.49 -25.41
C HIS A 966 -27.21 35.84 -25.47
N LEU A 967 -28.23 36.70 -25.45
CA LEU A 967 -29.64 36.36 -25.36
C LEU A 967 -30.45 36.89 -26.55
N GLU A 968 -29.97 36.68 -27.78
CA GLU A 968 -30.64 37.20 -29.00
C GLU A 968 -31.98 36.51 -29.29
N ASP A 969 -32.08 35.18 -29.12
CA ASP A 969 -33.30 34.41 -29.43
C ASP A 969 -34.52 34.83 -28.57
N LEU A 970 -34.27 35.49 -27.41
CA LEU A 970 -35.28 36.07 -26.54
C LEU A 970 -35.96 37.33 -27.11
N VAL A 971 -35.39 37.97 -28.13
CA VAL A 971 -36.04 39.07 -28.87
C VAL A 971 -37.19 38.53 -29.75
N LEU A 972 -37.12 37.25 -30.13
CA LEU A 972 -38.10 36.58 -31.00
C LEU A 972 -39.04 35.63 -30.24
N ASN A 973 -38.60 35.04 -29.11
CA ASN A 973 -39.42 34.17 -28.28
C ASN A 973 -39.12 34.33 -26.77
N PRO A 974 -39.87 35.17 -26.03
CA PRO A 974 -39.54 35.57 -24.65
C PRO A 974 -39.67 34.46 -23.58
N THR A 975 -40.09 33.27 -23.96
CA THR A 975 -40.42 32.15 -23.05
C THR A 975 -39.31 31.11 -22.90
N THR A 976 -38.29 31.10 -23.75
CA THR A 976 -37.33 29.97 -23.82
C THR A 976 -36.08 30.14 -22.95
N GLY A 977 -35.67 31.36 -22.61
CA GLY A 977 -34.53 31.59 -21.69
C GLY A 977 -33.17 31.06 -22.18
N LYS A 978 -33.07 30.74 -23.48
CA LYS A 978 -31.93 30.01 -24.04
C LYS A 978 -30.69 30.91 -24.08
N LEU A 979 -29.66 30.51 -23.34
CA LEU A 979 -28.34 31.12 -23.41
C LEU A 979 -27.61 30.60 -24.65
N GLU A 980 -26.99 31.49 -25.42
CA GLU A 980 -26.28 31.13 -26.64
C GLU A 980 -24.85 31.68 -26.66
N ALA A 981 -23.95 30.95 -27.31
CA ALA A 981 -22.60 31.41 -27.63
C ALA A 981 -22.47 31.51 -29.15
N SER A 982 -22.80 32.68 -29.72
CA SER A 982 -22.77 32.90 -31.16
C SER A 982 -22.31 34.32 -31.52
N ALA A 983 -22.28 34.64 -32.81
CA ALA A 983 -21.81 35.94 -33.29
C ALA A 983 -22.69 37.07 -32.74
N TYR A 984 -22.06 38.17 -32.34
CA TYR A 984 -22.75 39.34 -31.79
C TYR A 984 -22.25 40.61 -32.49
N GLN A 985 -23.06 41.67 -32.44
CA GLN A 985 -22.62 42.99 -32.95
C GLN A 985 -22.24 43.92 -31.80
N THR A 986 -21.30 44.81 -32.09
CA THR A 986 -20.91 45.87 -31.16
C THR A 986 -22.14 46.73 -30.82
N GLY A 987 -22.41 46.91 -29.53
CA GLY A 987 -23.56 47.69 -29.03
C GLY A 987 -24.79 46.85 -28.65
N TRP A 988 -24.79 45.54 -28.88
CA TRP A 988 -25.91 44.69 -28.46
C TRP A 988 -25.94 44.52 -26.93
N HIS A 989 -26.99 45.05 -26.30
CA HIS A 989 -27.18 44.94 -24.85
C HIS A 989 -27.44 43.50 -24.40
N SER A 990 -27.98 42.63 -25.27
CA SER A 990 -28.21 41.21 -24.97
C SER A 990 -26.92 40.41 -24.76
N ALA A 991 -25.78 40.90 -25.28
CA ALA A 991 -24.45 40.32 -25.14
C ALA A 991 -23.62 40.95 -24.01
N GLN A 992 -24.22 41.84 -23.22
CA GLN A 992 -23.56 42.58 -22.16
C GLN A 992 -24.05 42.12 -20.79
N TRP A 993 -23.11 41.87 -19.89
CA TRP A 993 -23.35 41.26 -18.58
C TRP A 993 -22.78 42.11 -17.45
N ILE A 994 -23.46 42.09 -16.31
CA ILE A 994 -23.00 42.68 -15.06
C ILE A 994 -22.50 41.52 -14.19
N LEU A 995 -21.29 41.67 -13.66
CA LEU A 995 -20.75 40.78 -12.64
C LEU A 995 -21.17 41.34 -11.28
N GLU A 996 -22.17 40.73 -10.68
CA GLU A 996 -22.64 41.11 -9.35
C GLU A 996 -21.89 40.31 -8.28
N ASP A 997 -21.18 41.02 -7.42
CA ASP A 997 -20.52 40.44 -6.26
C ASP A 997 -21.57 39.82 -5.31
N TYR A 998 -21.38 38.54 -5.01
CA TYR A 998 -22.19 37.77 -4.09
C TYR A 998 -21.30 37.02 -3.08
N GLY A 999 -20.40 37.75 -2.42
CA GLY A 999 -19.53 37.23 -1.37
C GLY A 999 -18.37 36.44 -1.97
N ASN A 1000 -18.41 35.11 -1.87
CA ASN A 1000 -17.36 34.25 -2.42
C ASN A 1000 -17.56 33.91 -3.91
N TYR A 1001 -18.56 34.50 -4.57
CA TYR A 1001 -18.98 34.16 -5.94
C TYR A 1001 -19.45 35.39 -6.71
N PHE A 1002 -19.59 35.25 -8.03
CA PHE A 1002 -20.33 36.19 -8.87
C PHE A 1002 -21.68 35.63 -9.32
N LYS A 1003 -22.64 36.53 -9.51
CA LYS A 1003 -23.82 36.29 -10.34
C LYS A 1003 -23.68 37.08 -11.65
N LEU A 1004 -23.88 36.40 -12.78
CA LEU A 1004 -23.75 37.00 -14.10
C LEU A 1004 -25.14 37.43 -14.60
N ARG A 1005 -25.46 38.71 -14.44
CA ARG A 1005 -26.78 39.27 -14.78
C ARG A 1005 -26.78 39.94 -16.13
N ASN A 1006 -27.79 39.70 -16.95
CA ASN A 1006 -27.86 40.31 -18.29
C ASN A 1006 -28.20 41.80 -18.20
N ARG A 1007 -27.62 42.61 -19.11
CA ARG A 1007 -27.91 44.04 -19.20
C ARG A 1007 -29.30 44.33 -19.77
N TYR A 1008 -29.69 43.64 -20.84
CA TYR A 1008 -30.95 43.89 -21.54
C TYR A 1008 -32.15 43.30 -20.79
N PHE A 1009 -32.01 42.09 -20.26
CA PHE A 1009 -33.01 41.45 -19.40
C PHE A 1009 -32.54 41.43 -17.95
N ALA A 1010 -32.88 42.50 -17.21
CA ALA A 1010 -32.33 42.76 -15.88
C ALA A 1010 -32.75 41.73 -14.80
N ASP A 1011 -33.72 40.86 -15.06
CA ASP A 1011 -34.13 39.77 -14.16
C ASP A 1011 -33.49 38.42 -14.52
N ARG A 1012 -32.65 38.35 -15.56
CA ARG A 1012 -32.06 37.11 -16.08
C ARG A 1012 -30.61 36.93 -15.65
N TYR A 1013 -30.29 35.73 -15.18
CA TYR A 1013 -28.96 35.35 -14.71
C TYR A 1013 -28.51 34.07 -15.39
N ILE A 1014 -27.22 33.95 -15.69
CA ILE A 1014 -26.64 32.68 -16.14
C ILE A 1014 -26.65 31.69 -14.97
N HIS A 1015 -27.23 30.51 -15.17
CA HIS A 1015 -27.31 29.47 -14.16
C HIS A 1015 -27.40 28.06 -14.76
N ILE A 1016 -27.29 27.04 -13.90
CA ILE A 1016 -27.49 25.63 -14.26
C ILE A 1016 -28.45 25.02 -13.25
N GLU A 1017 -29.73 24.85 -13.59
CA GLU A 1017 -30.70 24.11 -12.74
C GLU A 1017 -31.01 22.72 -13.29
N ASN A 1018 -31.05 22.56 -14.61
CA ASN A 1018 -31.46 21.33 -15.29
C ASN A 1018 -30.31 20.61 -16.01
N GLY A 1019 -29.07 20.80 -15.55
CA GLY A 1019 -27.88 20.19 -16.15
C GLY A 1019 -27.40 20.82 -17.47
N THR A 1020 -28.13 21.80 -18.02
CA THR A 1020 -27.72 22.60 -19.19
C THR A 1020 -27.61 24.08 -18.80
N PRO A 1021 -26.59 24.82 -19.26
CA PRO A 1021 -26.51 26.26 -19.02
C PRO A 1021 -27.68 27.02 -19.65
N GLU A 1022 -28.34 27.87 -18.86
CA GLU A 1022 -29.46 28.70 -19.30
C GLU A 1022 -29.41 30.10 -18.67
N ALA A 1023 -30.28 31.00 -19.14
CA ALA A 1023 -30.41 32.35 -18.58
C ALA A 1023 -31.88 32.74 -18.38
N THR A 1024 -32.42 32.40 -17.20
CA THR A 1024 -33.81 32.70 -16.80
C THR A 1024 -33.87 33.53 -15.51
N ALA A 1025 -35.08 33.91 -15.08
CA ALA A 1025 -35.24 34.52 -13.75
C ALA A 1025 -35.02 33.48 -12.68
N ILE A 1026 -34.25 33.87 -11.66
CA ILE A 1026 -33.95 33.04 -10.51
C ILE A 1026 -34.50 33.68 -9.24
N ASN A 1027 -34.83 32.85 -8.26
CA ASN A 1027 -35.15 33.33 -6.92
C ASN A 1027 -33.90 33.98 -6.27
N SER A 1028 -34.11 34.95 -5.37
CA SER A 1028 -33.01 35.73 -4.75
C SER A 1028 -31.95 34.86 -4.05
N GLY A 1029 -32.34 33.67 -3.58
CA GLY A 1029 -31.49 32.66 -2.95
C GLY A 1029 -30.98 31.54 -3.87
N SER A 1030 -31.17 31.58 -5.20
CA SER A 1030 -30.80 30.43 -6.04
C SER A 1030 -29.28 30.19 -6.10
N HIS A 1031 -28.86 28.95 -5.80
CA HIS A 1031 -27.46 28.53 -5.77
C HIS A 1031 -26.93 28.22 -7.18
N SER A 1032 -27.81 27.87 -8.12
CA SER A 1032 -27.51 27.50 -9.52
C SER A 1032 -26.81 28.60 -10.32
N ALA A 1033 -26.93 29.86 -9.88
CA ALA A 1033 -26.39 31.04 -10.56
C ALA A 1033 -25.07 31.55 -9.96
N ARG A 1034 -24.43 30.75 -9.10
CA ARG A 1034 -23.18 31.13 -8.43
C ARG A 1034 -21.99 30.60 -9.21
N TRP A 1035 -21.07 31.49 -9.54
CA TRP A 1035 -19.91 31.18 -10.37
C TRP A 1035 -18.61 31.67 -9.74
N TYR A 1036 -17.55 30.88 -9.92
CA TYR A 1036 -16.18 31.33 -9.74
C TYR A 1036 -15.55 31.70 -11.07
N LEU A 1037 -14.65 32.69 -11.04
CA LEU A 1037 -13.72 32.93 -12.14
C LEU A 1037 -12.40 32.26 -11.75
N CYS A 1038 -12.03 31.23 -12.49
CA CYS A 1038 -10.80 30.48 -12.28
C CYS A 1038 -9.80 30.88 -13.35
N TYR A 1039 -8.60 31.25 -12.92
CA TYR A 1039 -7.50 31.64 -13.82
C TYR A 1039 -7.05 30.46 -14.69
#